data_AF-A0A928JJ30-F1
#
_entry.id   AF-A0A928JJ30-F1
#
_cell.length_a   1.000
_cell.length_b   1.000
_cell.length_c   1.000
_cell.angle_alpha   90.00
_cell.angle_beta   90.00
_cell.angle_gamma   90.00
#
_symmetry.space_group_name_H-M   'P 1'
#
loop_
_entity.id
_entity.type
_entity.pdbx_description
1 polymer ?
#
loop_
_entity_poly.entity_id
_entity_poly.type
_entity_poly.pdbx_seq_one_letter_code
_entity_poly.pdbx_strand_id
1 'polypeptide(L)'
;MNGKRIITACAAVLVLLTGCRRDKSDPAVSPSVSAEPVQNGAVTEDGMLTCIFRESKLTLPDGAQMLFAVQPYRDPDEGTVTFAAMTRERDEGGMWKAEAGITLFTCTAEGELIGKEETDLRPSLVASSGAVTENAVYLEYGTRDNNALLRWDRKTGETASTGEGTVFFGRSGFLFESVVADADGRIWCTDKTGFVVLNGDLTLSANFDLPSPVSSVARGGDGAVWALYQFGGSVRAARIDPDTGGLGKEYTFYSDLCQSRGSRVLIDAVQPMDCDFCLYDGNAVWAGRGEEDGSVREERLADFANSGIPEFSSLGDFWMEKEGVFPAAVVGEDLILTASGSGGWLAVPGFWLRAPDVDPSNLKTVVLAHCCRLEPAVIAKIRTFPALHPDVRVEVHDYSVYNTDTDPTAGEAQLMFDILNAGFRPDIVASRAVVSSYQRVSDRSLVPQMLKRGLILDLTPWLETDSLVNLENLFGCMRSFFDDGEGGIWGISPTMEADALAVSPAYLPLFGGKTEWTLGEMLDFFEALPADTERYYSMSRKTALSDQNILGDGYAVFFDQDGKMDRELFKRYLAYLSTLPKDLQEWQRINGTDVLNPLPALMNGDCALDRSNCWNERFYAANYRRLGAGVIGFPTRWGSGIRVGTECAFSLTSYAEDEDLCFELVRSFFTLDGIRQNMGYYPILVPFFSLKSLYEEVQFACRSDGRYIYEIPTREELDWTYSVLDRPVIPWLEQTTKEMGELCNEEISAYLSGLGTADDCADKVQSRVSVWLSERS
;
A
#
# COMPACT_ATOMS: atom_id res chain seq x y z
N MET A 1 -1.41 38.34 -72.98
CA MET A 1 -0.15 38.95 -73.48
C MET A 1 0.39 39.83 -72.37
N ASN A 2 1.22 39.27 -71.50
CA ASN A 2 2.68 39.25 -71.58
C ASN A 2 3.34 40.60 -71.28
N GLY A 3 3.91 40.67 -70.08
CA GLY A 3 5.03 41.52 -69.68
C GLY A 3 5.87 40.78 -68.65
N LYS A 4 6.52 39.69 -69.06
CA LYS A 4 7.59 39.01 -68.30
C LYS A 4 8.82 39.92 -68.25
N ARG A 5 9.58 39.87 -67.14
CA ARG A 5 10.98 39.37 -67.05
C ARG A 5 11.61 39.82 -65.70
N ILE A 6 12.44 39.06 -64.95
CA ILE A 6 12.90 37.65 -64.96
C ILE A 6 13.90 37.45 -63.76
N ILE A 7 13.78 36.33 -63.00
CA ILE A 7 14.85 35.41 -62.44
C ILE A 7 15.79 35.96 -61.32
N THR A 8 16.05 35.35 -60.14
CA THR A 8 16.42 33.95 -59.74
C THR A 8 16.32 33.86 -58.20
N ALA A 9 15.50 33.01 -57.56
CA ALA A 9 15.67 31.59 -57.17
C ALA A 9 16.87 31.26 -56.25
N CYS A 10 16.61 30.87 -54.98
CA CYS A 10 16.72 29.49 -54.48
C CYS A 10 16.40 29.35 -52.98
N ALA A 11 15.94 28.15 -52.65
CA ALA A 11 15.38 27.63 -51.41
C ALA A 11 16.21 27.77 -50.11
N ALA A 12 15.48 27.67 -48.99
CA ALA A 12 15.74 26.82 -47.82
C ALA A 12 16.00 27.51 -46.46
N VAL A 13 15.26 26.98 -45.45
CA VAL A 13 15.57 26.86 -44.01
C VAL A 13 15.19 28.02 -43.05
N LEU A 14 14.69 27.58 -41.88
CA LEU A 14 14.38 28.24 -40.59
C LEU A 14 12.92 28.69 -40.42
N VAL A 15 12.02 27.96 -39.74
CA VAL A 15 12.05 27.46 -38.34
C VAL A 15 12.38 28.56 -37.35
N LEU A 16 11.34 28.97 -36.61
CA LEU A 16 11.28 29.53 -35.24
C LEU A 16 10.56 30.88 -35.08
N LEU A 17 9.43 30.75 -34.36
CA LEU A 17 8.96 31.59 -33.25
C LEU A 17 8.04 32.79 -33.52
N THR A 18 6.85 32.60 -32.92
CA THR A 18 6.06 33.50 -32.05
C THR A 18 5.18 34.60 -32.63
N GLY A 19 3.91 34.56 -32.20
CA GLY A 19 3.20 35.79 -31.80
C GLY A 19 1.68 35.81 -32.03
N CYS A 20 0.92 35.29 -31.04
CA CYS A 20 -0.37 35.77 -30.50
C CYS A 20 -1.48 36.28 -31.47
N ARG A 21 -2.79 36.01 -31.31
CA ARG A 21 -3.62 35.84 -30.11
C ARG A 21 -5.07 35.48 -30.54
N ARG A 22 -5.74 34.65 -29.72
CA ARG A 22 -7.19 34.54 -29.43
C ARG A 22 -8.19 34.30 -30.58
N ASP A 23 -8.83 33.13 -30.53
CA ASP A 23 -10.25 33.03 -30.85
C ASP A 23 -10.99 31.99 -30.00
N LYS A 24 -12.31 32.18 -29.97
CA LYS A 24 -13.34 31.68 -29.03
C LYS A 24 -13.52 30.15 -29.02
N SER A 25 -13.78 29.62 -27.83
CA SER A 25 -14.14 28.22 -27.56
C SER A 25 -15.61 27.94 -27.89
N ASP A 26 -15.85 27.04 -28.85
CA ASP A 26 -17.08 26.24 -28.92
C ASP A 26 -17.07 25.14 -27.83
N PRO A 27 -18.24 24.70 -27.34
CA PRO A 27 -18.32 23.69 -26.30
C PRO A 27 -17.91 22.33 -26.86
N ALA A 28 -16.85 21.75 -26.29
CA ALA A 28 -16.42 20.40 -26.59
C ALA A 28 -17.52 19.41 -26.19
N VAL A 29 -17.99 18.64 -27.17
CA VAL A 29 -18.60 17.33 -26.92
C VAL A 29 -17.50 16.48 -26.28
N SER A 30 -17.62 16.25 -24.97
CA SER A 30 -16.76 15.31 -24.24
C SER A 30 -17.06 13.90 -24.75
N PRO A 31 -16.08 13.13 -25.25
CA PRO A 31 -16.27 11.71 -25.43
C PRO A 31 -16.47 11.10 -24.03
N SER A 32 -17.60 10.43 -23.83
CA SER A 32 -17.83 9.57 -22.67
C SER A 32 -16.85 8.40 -22.74
N VAL A 33 -15.69 8.57 -22.10
CA VAL A 33 -14.80 7.46 -21.80
C VAL A 33 -15.27 6.96 -20.44
N SER A 34 -16.14 5.95 -20.44
CA SER A 34 -16.33 5.13 -19.25
C SER A 34 -14.97 4.57 -18.83
N ALA A 35 -14.72 4.41 -17.54
CA ALA A 35 -13.65 3.53 -17.09
C ALA A 35 -13.88 2.18 -17.78
N GLU A 36 -13.03 1.82 -18.74
CA GLU A 36 -12.96 0.42 -19.10
C GLU A 36 -12.57 -0.31 -17.82
N PRO A 37 -13.22 -1.46 -17.50
CA PRO A 37 -12.76 -2.28 -16.39
C PRO A 37 -11.25 -2.40 -16.49
N VAL A 38 -10.55 -2.34 -15.35
CA VAL A 38 -9.23 -2.95 -15.31
C VAL A 38 -9.51 -4.39 -15.71
N GLN A 39 -9.20 -4.76 -16.97
CA GLN A 39 -9.41 -6.10 -17.45
C GLN A 39 -8.49 -7.01 -16.64
N ASN A 40 -9.01 -7.45 -15.51
CA ASN A 40 -8.47 -8.47 -14.66
C ASN A 40 -8.67 -9.78 -15.41
N GLY A 41 -7.81 -10.03 -16.37
CA GLY A 41 -7.82 -11.26 -17.15
C GLY A 41 -7.50 -11.12 -18.62
N ALA A 42 -6.71 -12.04 -19.15
CA ALA A 42 -6.69 -12.35 -20.58
C ALA A 42 -8.03 -13.00 -20.95
N VAL A 43 -8.80 -12.29 -21.77
CA VAL A 43 -10.06 -12.79 -22.35
C VAL A 43 -9.82 -13.03 -23.84
N THR A 44 -10.25 -14.18 -24.37
CA THR A 44 -10.19 -14.44 -25.83
C THR A 44 -11.25 -13.64 -26.58
N GLU A 45 -11.15 -13.58 -27.92
CA GLU A 45 -12.22 -13.04 -28.78
C GLU A 45 -13.57 -13.75 -28.54
N ASP A 46 -13.54 -15.01 -28.08
CA ASP A 46 -14.72 -15.80 -27.74
C ASP A 46 -15.21 -15.59 -26.28
N GLY A 47 -14.56 -14.73 -25.50
CA GLY A 47 -14.99 -14.37 -24.14
C GLY A 47 -14.45 -15.28 -23.02
N MET A 48 -13.55 -16.22 -23.31
CA MET A 48 -13.02 -17.17 -22.31
C MET A 48 -11.91 -16.55 -21.45
N LEU A 49 -11.92 -16.81 -20.15
CA LEU A 49 -10.79 -16.53 -19.26
C LEU A 49 -9.68 -17.56 -19.52
N THR A 50 -8.47 -17.09 -19.81
CA THR A 50 -7.32 -17.93 -20.16
C THR A 50 -6.12 -17.70 -19.25
N CYS A 51 -5.06 -18.49 -19.46
CA CYS A 51 -3.81 -18.42 -18.69
C CYS A 51 -4.03 -18.63 -17.19
N ILE A 52 -4.95 -19.55 -16.86
CA ILE A 52 -5.40 -19.84 -15.50
C ILE A 52 -4.48 -20.86 -14.85
N PHE A 53 -4.09 -20.57 -13.61
CA PHE A 53 -3.45 -21.49 -12.71
C PHE A 53 -4.28 -21.63 -11.43
N ARG A 54 -4.18 -22.77 -10.75
CA ARG A 54 -4.85 -23.04 -9.47
C ARG A 54 -3.84 -23.46 -8.43
N GLU A 55 -4.02 -22.99 -7.21
CA GLU A 55 -3.15 -23.34 -6.10
C GLU A 55 -3.21 -24.86 -5.88
N SER A 56 -2.04 -25.48 -5.80
CA SER A 56 -1.87 -26.81 -5.24
C SER A 56 -1.21 -26.68 -3.87
N LYS A 57 -1.74 -27.43 -2.89
CA LYS A 57 -1.34 -27.29 -1.50
C LYS A 57 0.05 -27.87 -1.27
N LEU A 58 1.05 -26.99 -1.08
CA LEU A 58 2.37 -27.36 -0.58
C LEU A 58 2.45 -27.06 0.92
N THR A 59 2.51 -28.10 1.77
CA THR A 59 2.65 -27.94 3.22
C THR A 59 4.08 -28.24 3.65
N LEU A 60 4.82 -27.21 4.05
CA LEU A 60 6.16 -27.39 4.62
C LEU A 60 6.09 -27.83 6.10
N PRO A 61 7.10 -28.55 6.60
CA PRO A 61 7.24 -28.83 8.04
C PRO A 61 7.30 -27.55 8.88
N ASP A 62 6.84 -27.62 10.15
CA ASP A 62 6.94 -26.47 11.07
C ASP A 62 8.39 -25.99 11.19
N GLY A 63 8.59 -24.67 11.10
CA GLY A 63 9.92 -24.06 11.12
C GLY A 63 10.70 -24.10 9.80
N ALA A 64 10.15 -24.67 8.73
CA ALA A 64 10.73 -24.63 7.39
C ALA A 64 10.23 -23.41 6.59
N GLN A 65 11.15 -22.74 5.89
CA GLN A 65 10.90 -21.54 5.08
C GLN A 65 11.65 -21.63 3.77
N MET A 66 10.96 -21.52 2.64
CA MET A 66 11.61 -21.62 1.33
C MET A 66 12.57 -20.44 1.09
N LEU A 67 13.76 -20.75 0.55
CA LEU A 67 14.72 -19.75 0.08
C LEU A 67 14.35 -19.34 -1.35
N PHE A 68 13.53 -18.29 -1.47
CA PHE A 68 12.93 -17.89 -2.75
C PHE A 68 13.92 -17.26 -3.75
N ALA A 69 15.06 -16.73 -3.27
CA ALA A 69 16.12 -16.22 -4.13
C ALA A 69 17.08 -17.32 -4.63
N VAL A 70 16.76 -18.59 -4.33
CA VAL A 70 17.52 -19.76 -4.78
C VAL A 70 16.72 -20.44 -5.89
N GLN A 71 17.29 -20.47 -7.10
CA GLN A 71 16.70 -21.15 -8.25
C GLN A 71 16.49 -22.64 -7.92
N PRO A 72 15.26 -23.18 -7.94
CA PRO A 72 15.03 -24.60 -7.72
C PRO A 72 15.40 -25.43 -8.96
N TYR A 73 15.57 -26.73 -8.74
CA TYR A 73 15.81 -27.72 -9.79
C TYR A 73 14.51 -28.44 -10.13
N ARG A 74 14.16 -28.54 -11.41
CA ARG A 74 13.11 -29.46 -11.87
C ARG A 74 13.74 -30.63 -12.60
N ASP A 75 13.41 -31.83 -12.17
CA ASP A 75 13.84 -33.05 -12.82
C ASP A 75 13.16 -33.18 -14.19
N PRO A 76 13.91 -33.29 -15.30
CA PRO A 76 13.33 -33.35 -16.63
C PRO A 76 12.62 -34.68 -16.93
N ASP A 77 12.97 -35.75 -16.21
CA ASP A 77 12.42 -37.10 -16.43
C ASP A 77 11.22 -37.35 -15.51
N GLU A 78 11.31 -36.96 -14.23
CA GLU A 78 10.27 -37.18 -13.23
C GLU A 78 9.30 -36.00 -13.07
N GLY A 79 9.66 -34.81 -13.56
CA GLY A 79 8.87 -33.58 -13.38
C GLY A 79 8.84 -33.05 -11.94
N THR A 80 9.58 -33.68 -11.02
CA THR A 80 9.67 -33.32 -9.61
C THR A 80 10.47 -32.04 -9.41
N VAL A 81 10.14 -31.27 -8.38
CA VAL A 81 10.79 -29.98 -8.10
C VAL A 81 11.52 -30.07 -6.77
N THR A 82 12.83 -29.82 -6.79
CA THR A 82 13.68 -29.70 -5.61
C THR A 82 14.00 -28.24 -5.34
N PHE A 83 13.64 -27.75 -4.15
CA PHE A 83 13.93 -26.38 -3.70
C PHE A 83 14.64 -26.35 -2.36
N ALA A 84 15.39 -25.29 -2.11
CA ALA A 84 16.08 -25.06 -0.85
C ALA A 84 15.18 -24.34 0.15
N ALA A 85 15.26 -24.74 1.42
CA ALA A 85 14.55 -24.10 2.53
C ALA A 85 15.46 -23.96 3.74
N MET A 86 15.30 -22.86 4.45
CA MET A 86 15.82 -22.67 5.80
C MET A 86 14.94 -23.47 6.78
N THR A 87 15.56 -24.21 7.70
CA THR A 87 14.87 -24.95 8.76
C THR A 87 15.36 -24.50 10.13
N ARG A 88 14.43 -24.25 11.04
CA ARG A 88 14.70 -23.88 12.44
C ARG A 88 14.07 -24.90 13.38
N GLU A 89 14.70 -25.07 14.53
CA GLU A 89 14.15 -25.88 15.62
C GLU A 89 13.69 -24.99 16.76
N ARG A 90 12.72 -25.46 17.55
CA ARG A 90 12.36 -24.82 18.82
C ARG A 90 13.31 -25.28 19.93
N ASP A 91 13.61 -24.40 20.85
CA ASP A 91 14.27 -24.72 22.11
C ASP A 91 13.29 -25.33 23.12
N GLU A 92 13.79 -25.74 24.29
CA GLU A 92 12.96 -26.33 25.37
C GLU A 92 11.87 -25.37 25.88
N GLY A 93 11.99 -24.06 25.63
CA GLY A 93 11.01 -23.02 25.97
C GLY A 93 10.03 -22.69 24.85
N GLY A 94 10.11 -23.37 23.69
CA GLY A 94 9.25 -23.14 22.53
C GLY A 94 9.68 -21.99 21.62
N MET A 95 10.80 -21.33 21.90
CA MET A 95 11.37 -20.27 21.08
C MET A 95 12.20 -20.84 19.93
N TRP A 96 12.22 -20.18 18.77
CA TRP A 96 13.07 -20.62 17.66
C TRP A 96 14.56 -20.44 18.01
N LYS A 97 15.36 -21.48 17.78
CA LYS A 97 16.83 -21.42 17.90
C LYS A 97 17.39 -20.44 16.87
N ALA A 98 18.46 -19.74 17.24
CA ALA A 98 19.13 -18.76 16.39
C ALA A 98 19.86 -19.39 15.18
N GLU A 99 20.24 -20.67 15.27
CA GLU A 99 20.92 -21.38 14.20
C GLU A 99 19.90 -22.04 13.26
N ALA A 100 20.00 -21.72 11.97
CA ALA A 100 19.15 -22.29 10.94
C ALA A 100 19.95 -23.24 10.03
N GLY A 101 19.39 -24.42 9.75
CA GLY A 101 19.91 -25.35 8.75
C GLY A 101 19.36 -25.04 7.36
N ILE A 102 20.06 -25.49 6.32
CA ILE A 102 19.46 -25.56 4.98
C ILE A 102 19.06 -27.01 4.69
N THR A 103 17.85 -27.18 4.15
CA THR A 103 17.25 -28.45 3.77
C THR A 103 16.73 -28.33 2.35
N LEU A 104 17.00 -29.33 1.52
CA LEU A 104 16.31 -29.45 0.23
C LEU A 104 15.04 -30.26 0.42
N PHE A 105 13.95 -29.77 -0.15
CA PHE A 105 12.69 -30.48 -0.23
C PHE A 105 12.40 -30.79 -1.69
N THR A 106 11.99 -32.02 -1.96
CA THR A 106 11.54 -32.44 -3.29
C THR A 106 10.05 -32.71 -3.24
N CYS A 107 9.30 -32.10 -4.16
CA CYS A 107 7.87 -32.33 -4.32
C CYS A 107 7.51 -32.82 -5.73
N THR A 108 6.35 -33.47 -5.85
CA THR A 108 5.75 -33.77 -7.15
C THR A 108 5.29 -32.48 -7.85
N ALA A 109 4.89 -32.60 -9.12
CA ALA A 109 4.21 -31.54 -9.84
C ALA A 109 2.83 -31.19 -9.25
N GLU A 110 2.34 -31.91 -8.24
CA GLU A 110 1.13 -31.59 -7.49
C GLU A 110 1.44 -30.97 -6.11
N GLY A 111 2.71 -30.74 -5.79
CA GLY A 111 3.12 -30.14 -4.51
C GLY A 111 3.17 -31.14 -3.34
N GLU A 112 3.07 -32.45 -3.59
CA GLU A 112 3.27 -33.47 -2.56
C GLU A 112 4.76 -33.61 -2.25
N LEU A 113 5.15 -33.41 -0.98
CA LEU A 113 6.54 -33.63 -0.55
C LEU A 113 6.90 -35.12 -0.55
N ILE A 114 7.86 -35.50 -1.40
CA ILE A 114 8.33 -36.88 -1.58
C ILE A 114 9.78 -37.10 -1.16
N GLY A 115 10.55 -36.02 -0.94
CA GLY A 115 11.96 -36.10 -0.59
C GLY A 115 12.43 -34.98 0.33
N LYS A 116 13.45 -35.29 1.13
CA LYS A 116 14.15 -34.34 2.01
C LYS A 116 15.64 -34.68 2.04
N GLU A 117 16.50 -33.71 1.81
CA GLU A 117 17.95 -33.82 1.97
C GLU A 117 18.42 -32.75 2.96
N GLU A 118 19.01 -33.16 4.09
CA GLU A 118 19.61 -32.22 5.03
C GLU A 118 21.01 -31.87 4.58
N THR A 119 21.30 -30.58 4.49
CA THR A 119 22.63 -30.10 4.13
C THR A 119 23.45 -29.80 5.38
N ASP A 120 24.77 -29.88 5.26
CA ASP A 120 25.70 -29.39 6.29
C ASP A 120 25.89 -27.87 6.24
N LEU A 121 25.15 -27.17 5.37
CA LEU A 121 25.20 -25.73 5.28
C LEU A 121 24.48 -25.10 6.48
N ARG A 122 25.19 -24.20 7.16
CA ARG A 122 24.72 -23.41 8.31
C ARG A 122 25.07 -21.93 8.07
N PRO A 123 24.36 -21.25 7.16
CA PRO A 123 24.65 -19.85 6.91
C PRO A 123 24.36 -19.03 8.18
N SER A 124 25.38 -18.33 8.69
CA SER A 124 25.24 -17.42 9.85
C SER A 124 24.39 -16.18 9.52
N LEU A 125 24.21 -15.91 8.23
CA LEU A 125 23.40 -14.84 7.65
C LEU A 125 22.69 -15.35 6.39
N VAL A 126 21.44 -14.93 6.22
CA VAL A 126 20.50 -15.33 5.17
C VAL A 126 21.15 -15.29 3.78
N ALA A 127 21.20 -16.43 3.09
CA ALA A 127 21.62 -16.51 1.69
C ALA A 127 20.70 -15.64 0.82
N SER A 128 21.26 -14.68 0.09
CA SER A 128 20.47 -13.75 -0.72
C SER A 128 20.35 -14.14 -2.19
N SER A 129 21.09 -15.16 -2.64
CA SER A 129 20.89 -15.81 -3.94
C SER A 129 21.51 -17.22 -3.98
N GLY A 130 21.08 -18.06 -4.93
CA GLY A 130 21.66 -19.38 -5.14
C GLY A 130 21.00 -20.17 -6.26
N ALA A 131 21.49 -21.39 -6.49
CA ALA A 131 20.88 -22.33 -7.42
C ALA A 131 20.97 -23.78 -6.91
N VAL A 132 19.88 -24.52 -7.06
CA VAL A 132 19.83 -25.98 -6.91
C VAL A 132 19.97 -26.58 -8.30
N THR A 133 20.86 -27.56 -8.44
CA THR A 133 21.06 -28.35 -9.65
C THR A 133 20.84 -29.83 -9.33
N GLU A 134 20.82 -30.68 -10.36
CA GLU A 134 20.77 -32.13 -10.20
C GLU A 134 21.85 -32.64 -9.22
N ASN A 135 23.06 -32.07 -9.28
CA ASN A 135 24.24 -32.64 -8.61
C ASN A 135 24.72 -31.84 -7.39
N ALA A 136 24.35 -30.57 -7.27
CA ALA A 136 24.86 -29.69 -6.23
C ALA A 136 23.90 -28.54 -5.90
N VAL A 137 24.12 -27.93 -4.74
CA VAL A 137 23.50 -26.68 -4.30
C VAL A 137 24.57 -25.61 -4.23
N TYR A 138 24.27 -24.43 -4.77
CA TYR A 138 25.13 -23.26 -4.73
C TYR A 138 24.43 -22.16 -3.94
N LEU A 139 25.04 -21.63 -2.89
CA LEU A 139 24.46 -20.58 -2.06
C LEU A 139 25.47 -19.46 -1.81
N GLU A 140 25.03 -18.23 -2.04
CA GLU A 140 25.73 -17.06 -1.53
C GLU A 140 25.62 -17.00 -0.01
N TYR A 141 26.72 -16.64 0.67
CA TYR A 141 26.72 -16.40 2.10
C TYR A 141 27.69 -15.28 2.49
N GLY A 142 27.33 -14.53 3.52
CA GLY A 142 28.16 -13.46 4.07
C GLY A 142 27.37 -12.20 4.39
N THR A 143 28.05 -11.06 4.32
CA THR A 143 27.52 -9.72 4.59
C THR A 143 27.48 -8.88 3.31
N ARG A 144 26.82 -7.72 3.38
CA ARG A 144 26.74 -6.75 2.28
C ARG A 144 28.10 -6.29 1.75
N ASP A 145 29.13 -6.31 2.58
CA ASP A 145 30.45 -5.79 2.20
C ASP A 145 31.49 -6.90 2.03
N ASN A 146 31.09 -8.17 2.17
CA ASN A 146 31.97 -9.33 2.15
C ASN A 146 31.16 -10.60 2.06
N ASN A 147 31.18 -11.30 0.92
CA ASN A 147 30.45 -12.56 0.74
C ASN A 147 31.27 -13.62 0.00
N ALA A 148 30.68 -14.79 -0.18
CA ALA A 148 31.27 -15.95 -0.82
C ALA A 148 30.21 -16.86 -1.41
N LEU A 149 30.63 -17.78 -2.29
CA LEU A 149 29.76 -18.80 -2.87
C LEU A 149 30.14 -20.17 -2.30
N LEU A 150 29.17 -20.83 -1.66
CA LEU A 150 29.26 -22.22 -1.20
C LEU A 150 28.73 -23.15 -2.26
N ARG A 151 29.35 -24.31 -2.36
CA ARG A 151 28.85 -25.48 -3.06
C ARG A 151 28.69 -26.62 -2.06
N TRP A 152 27.54 -27.28 -2.09
CA TRP A 152 27.30 -28.56 -1.42
C TRP A 152 26.97 -29.62 -2.46
N ASP A 153 27.78 -30.67 -2.53
CA ASP A 153 27.59 -31.79 -3.45
C ASP A 153 26.51 -32.75 -2.93
N ARG A 154 25.44 -32.95 -3.71
CA ARG A 154 24.29 -33.76 -3.29
C ARG A 154 24.61 -35.25 -3.20
N LYS A 155 25.63 -35.72 -3.94
CA LYS A 155 26.00 -37.15 -4.02
C LYS A 155 27.01 -37.54 -2.93
N THR A 156 27.98 -36.68 -2.67
CA THR A 156 29.09 -36.96 -1.75
C THR A 156 28.94 -36.29 -0.38
N GLY A 157 28.11 -35.25 -0.28
CA GLY A 157 28.00 -34.39 0.89
C GLY A 157 29.18 -33.43 1.07
N GLU A 158 30.16 -33.42 0.14
CA GLU A 158 31.33 -32.55 0.23
C GLU A 158 30.96 -31.08 0.03
N THR A 159 31.62 -30.20 0.79
CA THR A 159 31.47 -28.75 0.69
C THR A 159 32.71 -28.10 0.07
N ALA A 160 32.48 -27.11 -0.79
CA ALA A 160 33.52 -26.24 -1.33
C ALA A 160 33.09 -24.78 -1.22
N SER A 161 34.06 -23.86 -1.18
CA SER A 161 33.81 -22.42 -1.05
C SER A 161 34.82 -21.62 -1.87
N THR A 162 34.39 -20.46 -2.39
CA THR A 162 35.30 -19.45 -2.93
C THR A 162 36.11 -18.73 -1.84
N GLY A 163 35.74 -18.88 -0.56
CA GLY A 163 36.23 -18.10 0.57
C GLY A 163 35.59 -16.71 0.62
N GLU A 164 35.41 -16.15 1.82
CA GLU A 164 34.88 -14.79 1.99
C GLU A 164 35.87 -13.74 1.47
N GLY A 165 35.35 -12.79 0.70
CA GLY A 165 36.13 -11.66 0.24
C GLY A 165 35.29 -10.63 -0.52
N THR A 166 36.00 -9.67 -1.08
CA THR A 166 35.50 -8.72 -2.08
C THR A 166 36.36 -8.74 -3.34
N VAL A 167 37.32 -9.66 -3.39
CA VAL A 167 38.24 -9.83 -4.50
C VAL A 167 38.14 -11.25 -5.02
N PHE A 168 37.38 -11.40 -6.11
CA PHE A 168 37.11 -12.69 -6.72
C PHE A 168 37.60 -12.70 -8.15
N PHE A 169 38.38 -13.72 -8.49
CA PHE A 169 38.78 -14.00 -9.88
C PHE A 169 39.37 -12.79 -10.62
N GLY A 170 40.10 -11.93 -9.90
CA GLY A 170 40.73 -10.72 -10.43
C GLY A 170 39.86 -9.45 -10.43
N ARG A 171 38.61 -9.50 -9.96
CA ARG A 171 37.73 -8.34 -9.76
C ARG A 171 37.84 -7.83 -8.34
N SER A 172 37.91 -6.52 -8.13
CA SER A 172 37.86 -5.90 -6.80
C SER A 172 36.51 -5.23 -6.58
N GLY A 173 35.94 -5.40 -5.39
CA GLY A 173 34.61 -4.91 -5.04
C GLY A 173 33.46 -5.76 -5.60
N PHE A 174 33.76 -6.96 -6.11
CA PHE A 174 32.74 -7.88 -6.63
C PHE A 174 32.08 -8.65 -5.49
N LEU A 175 30.75 -8.68 -5.51
CA LEU A 175 29.93 -9.42 -4.56
C LEU A 175 28.95 -10.30 -5.33
N PHE A 176 28.68 -11.49 -4.84
CA PHE A 176 27.67 -12.36 -5.44
C PHE A 176 26.26 -11.79 -5.18
N GLU A 177 25.70 -10.97 -6.08
CA GLU A 177 24.35 -10.39 -5.89
C GLU A 177 23.24 -11.29 -6.47
N SER A 178 23.52 -11.96 -7.59
CA SER A 178 22.63 -12.96 -8.18
C SER A 178 23.42 -14.16 -8.69
N VAL A 179 22.88 -15.36 -8.45
CA VAL A 179 23.45 -16.66 -8.79
C VAL A 179 22.41 -17.46 -9.57
N VAL A 180 22.73 -17.84 -10.81
CA VAL A 180 21.85 -18.61 -11.70
C VAL A 180 22.62 -19.78 -12.30
N ALA A 181 22.02 -20.96 -12.36
CA ALA A 181 22.56 -22.09 -13.10
C ALA A 181 21.94 -22.15 -14.51
N ASP A 182 22.80 -22.33 -15.53
CA ASP A 182 22.35 -22.59 -16.89
C ASP A 182 22.05 -24.09 -17.13
N ALA A 183 21.55 -24.42 -18.31
CA ALA A 183 21.24 -25.81 -18.68
C ALA A 183 22.45 -26.75 -18.73
N ASP A 184 23.67 -26.20 -18.90
CA ASP A 184 24.92 -26.97 -18.93
C ASP A 184 25.52 -27.15 -17.52
N GLY A 185 24.91 -26.55 -16.48
CA GLY A 185 25.37 -26.60 -15.10
C GLY A 185 26.51 -25.62 -14.79
N ARG A 186 26.74 -24.60 -15.63
CA ARG A 186 27.62 -23.48 -15.28
C ARG A 186 26.88 -22.55 -14.33
N ILE A 187 27.62 -21.95 -13.42
CA ILE A 187 27.09 -21.08 -12.37
C ILE A 187 27.46 -19.65 -12.71
N TRP A 188 26.44 -18.85 -12.98
CA TRP A 188 26.53 -17.46 -13.35
C TRP A 188 26.34 -16.60 -12.13
N CYS A 189 27.33 -15.77 -11.85
CA CYS A 189 27.33 -14.84 -10.74
C CYS A 189 27.44 -13.41 -11.27
N THR A 190 26.59 -12.51 -10.83
CA THR A 190 26.63 -11.10 -11.26
C THR A 190 26.58 -10.16 -10.07
N ASP A 191 27.18 -8.99 -10.29
CA ASP A 191 27.00 -7.76 -9.50
C ASP A 191 26.68 -6.59 -10.46
N LYS A 192 26.76 -5.35 -9.98
CA LYS A 192 26.62 -4.14 -10.82
C LYS A 192 27.74 -3.91 -11.83
N THR A 193 28.87 -4.59 -11.71
CA THR A 193 30.11 -4.31 -12.45
C THR A 193 30.41 -5.35 -13.54
N GLY A 194 29.93 -6.58 -13.40
CA GLY A 194 30.31 -7.66 -14.29
C GLY A 194 29.66 -9.00 -13.96
N PHE A 195 30.09 -10.00 -14.70
CA PHE A 195 29.78 -11.40 -14.46
C PHE A 195 31.03 -12.22 -14.17
N VAL A 196 30.84 -13.24 -13.34
CA VAL A 196 31.74 -14.35 -13.14
C VAL A 196 30.99 -15.62 -13.48
N VAL A 197 31.51 -16.42 -14.41
CA VAL A 197 30.95 -17.73 -14.78
C VAL A 197 31.88 -18.79 -14.25
N LEU A 198 31.34 -19.68 -13.43
CA LEU A 198 32.04 -20.79 -12.81
C LEU A 198 31.56 -22.10 -13.40
N ASN A 199 32.47 -23.07 -13.52
CA ASN A 199 32.08 -24.45 -13.70
C ASN A 199 31.43 -24.97 -12.40
N GLY A 200 30.73 -26.09 -12.48
CA GLY A 200 30.05 -26.68 -11.31
C GLY A 200 30.98 -27.06 -10.15
N ASP A 201 32.30 -27.05 -10.30
CA ASP A 201 33.29 -27.27 -9.24
C ASP A 201 33.85 -25.95 -8.64
N LEU A 202 33.22 -24.81 -8.94
CA LEU A 202 33.64 -23.45 -8.59
C LEU A 202 34.95 -22.98 -9.25
N THR A 203 35.46 -23.71 -10.25
CA THR A 203 36.58 -23.22 -11.05
C THR A 203 36.11 -22.14 -12.04
N LEU A 204 36.95 -21.11 -12.22
CA LEU A 204 36.64 -20.03 -13.15
C LEU A 204 36.55 -20.55 -14.59
N SER A 205 35.39 -20.33 -15.22
CA SER A 205 35.18 -20.58 -16.64
C SER A 205 35.41 -19.30 -17.45
N ALA A 206 34.74 -18.20 -17.06
CA ALA A 206 34.86 -16.90 -17.70
C ALA A 206 34.61 -15.74 -16.71
N ASN A 207 35.09 -14.55 -17.04
CA ASN A 207 34.86 -13.31 -16.29
C ASN A 207 34.86 -12.13 -17.26
N PHE A 208 33.83 -11.29 -17.19
CA PHE A 208 33.62 -10.18 -18.13
C PHE A 208 32.95 -8.98 -17.44
N ASP A 209 33.24 -7.79 -17.96
CA ASP A 209 32.63 -6.54 -17.51
C ASP A 209 31.27 -6.32 -18.17
N LEU A 210 30.36 -5.71 -17.41
CA LEU A 210 29.06 -5.34 -17.91
C LEU A 210 29.12 -4.04 -18.71
N PRO A 211 28.47 -3.96 -19.89
CA PRO A 211 28.40 -2.71 -20.66
C PRO A 211 27.46 -1.67 -20.01
N SER A 212 26.52 -2.11 -19.16
CA SER A 212 25.57 -1.30 -18.39
C SER A 212 25.12 -2.10 -17.16
N PRO A 213 24.72 -1.47 -16.05
CA PRO A 213 24.13 -2.17 -14.92
C PRO A 213 22.93 -3.03 -15.36
N VAL A 214 22.94 -4.30 -14.96
CA VAL A 214 21.86 -5.25 -15.24
C VAL A 214 20.82 -5.17 -14.14
N SER A 215 19.55 -5.13 -14.53
CA SER A 215 18.39 -5.07 -13.65
C SER A 215 17.98 -6.44 -13.14
N SER A 216 18.10 -7.48 -13.97
CA SER A 216 17.82 -8.88 -13.59
C SER A 216 18.50 -9.86 -14.54
N VAL A 217 18.84 -11.04 -14.03
CA VAL A 217 19.34 -12.18 -14.83
C VAL A 217 18.53 -13.41 -14.51
N ALA A 218 18.30 -14.26 -15.52
CA ALA A 218 17.59 -15.52 -15.34
C ALA A 218 17.97 -16.52 -16.44
N ARG A 219 17.70 -17.81 -16.18
CA ARG A 219 17.68 -18.85 -17.19
C ARG A 219 16.43 -18.71 -18.06
N GLY A 220 16.63 -18.55 -19.36
CA GLY A 220 15.55 -18.48 -20.35
C GLY A 220 14.94 -19.84 -20.69
N GLY A 221 13.87 -19.82 -21.48
CA GLY A 221 13.20 -21.04 -21.98
C GLY A 221 14.09 -21.85 -22.93
N ASP A 222 15.08 -21.21 -23.55
CA ASP A 222 16.13 -21.84 -24.35
C ASP A 222 17.26 -22.47 -23.51
N GLY A 223 17.20 -22.34 -22.18
CA GLY A 223 18.20 -22.85 -21.24
C GLY A 223 19.46 -21.99 -21.11
N ALA A 224 19.58 -20.89 -21.88
CA ALA A 224 20.67 -19.94 -21.76
C ALA A 224 20.39 -18.89 -20.69
N VAL A 225 21.43 -18.14 -20.29
CA VAL A 225 21.27 -17.01 -19.38
C VAL A 225 20.97 -15.74 -20.16
N TRP A 226 19.95 -15.02 -19.71
CA TRP A 226 19.49 -13.75 -20.25
C TRP A 226 19.69 -12.64 -19.23
N ALA A 227 20.02 -11.45 -19.71
CA ALA A 227 20.10 -10.23 -18.91
C ALA A 227 19.07 -9.20 -19.39
N LEU A 228 18.45 -8.51 -18.42
CA LEU A 228 17.62 -7.34 -18.62
C LEU A 228 18.37 -6.11 -18.13
N TYR A 229 18.50 -5.08 -18.94
CA TYR A 229 19.21 -3.86 -18.54
C TYR A 229 18.61 -2.62 -19.22
N GLN A 230 18.91 -1.45 -18.66
CA GLN A 230 18.47 -0.18 -19.22
C GLN A 230 19.60 0.47 -20.02
N PHE A 231 19.30 0.92 -21.24
CA PHE A 231 20.23 1.67 -22.06
C PHE A 231 19.51 2.72 -22.90
N GLY A 232 19.95 3.98 -22.83
CA GLY A 232 19.40 5.07 -23.63
C GLY A 232 17.91 5.37 -23.35
N GLY A 233 17.42 5.07 -22.14
CA GLY A 233 16.02 5.26 -21.75
C GLY A 233 15.08 4.10 -22.10
N SER A 234 15.58 3.05 -22.76
CA SER A 234 14.81 1.84 -23.08
C SER A 234 15.27 0.65 -22.23
N VAL A 235 14.35 -0.24 -21.92
CA VAL A 235 14.65 -1.56 -21.35
C VAL A 235 15.03 -2.51 -22.49
N ARG A 236 16.04 -3.35 -22.28
CA ARG A 236 16.52 -4.32 -23.27
C ARG A 236 16.75 -5.68 -22.63
N ALA A 237 16.48 -6.74 -23.39
CA ALA A 237 16.84 -8.11 -23.06
C ALA A 237 17.90 -8.62 -24.05
N ALA A 238 18.91 -9.33 -23.56
CA ALA A 238 19.89 -9.99 -24.40
C ALA A 238 20.35 -11.32 -23.78
N ARG A 239 20.52 -12.33 -24.64
CA ARG A 239 21.21 -13.57 -24.28
C ARG A 239 22.68 -13.26 -24.04
N ILE A 240 23.28 -13.92 -23.06
CA ILE A 240 24.70 -13.76 -22.76
C ILE A 240 25.47 -14.93 -23.32
N ASP A 241 26.52 -14.64 -24.08
CA ASP A 241 27.41 -15.67 -24.60
C ASP A 241 28.30 -16.21 -23.47
N PRO A 242 28.29 -17.53 -23.21
CA PRO A 242 28.94 -18.12 -22.05
C PRO A 242 30.48 -18.12 -22.12
N ASP A 243 31.05 -18.00 -23.31
CA ASP A 243 32.49 -18.14 -23.53
C ASP A 243 33.17 -16.77 -23.73
N THR A 244 32.45 -15.80 -24.29
CA THR A 244 32.94 -14.45 -24.57
C THR A 244 32.41 -13.39 -23.62
N GLY A 245 31.32 -13.67 -22.90
CA GLY A 245 30.62 -12.67 -22.09
C GLY A 245 29.93 -11.58 -22.89
N GLY A 246 29.93 -11.69 -24.22
CA GLY A 246 29.29 -10.74 -25.10
C GLY A 246 27.78 -10.81 -24.99
N LEU A 247 27.12 -9.65 -25.05
CA LEU A 247 25.68 -9.61 -25.28
C LEU A 247 25.41 -10.07 -26.71
N GLY A 248 24.50 -11.03 -26.84
CA GLY A 248 23.97 -11.48 -28.12
C GLY A 248 23.12 -10.39 -28.78
N LYS A 249 22.19 -10.80 -29.67
CA LYS A 249 21.24 -9.86 -30.25
C LYS A 249 20.41 -9.21 -29.13
N GLU A 250 20.41 -7.88 -29.10
CA GLU A 250 19.63 -7.11 -28.14
C GLU A 250 18.20 -6.92 -28.65
N TYR A 251 17.23 -7.14 -27.77
CA TYR A 251 15.82 -6.89 -28.04
C TYR A 251 15.31 -5.75 -27.18
N THR A 252 14.63 -4.79 -27.80
CA THR A 252 14.16 -3.57 -27.14
C THR A 252 12.67 -3.65 -26.88
N PHE A 253 12.26 -3.26 -25.67
CA PHE A 253 10.87 -3.08 -25.31
C PHE A 253 10.44 -1.65 -25.70
N TYR A 254 9.58 -1.52 -26.71
CA TYR A 254 9.23 -0.22 -27.32
C TYR A 254 7.96 0.44 -26.74
N SER A 255 7.30 -0.16 -25.75
CA SER A 255 5.97 0.29 -25.34
C SER A 255 5.99 1.40 -24.27
N ASP A 256 5.07 2.37 -24.40
CA ASP A 256 4.70 3.32 -23.33
C ASP A 256 4.30 2.61 -22.01
N LEU A 257 4.00 1.31 -22.10
CA LEU A 257 3.73 0.37 -21.01
C LEU A 257 4.92 0.15 -20.06
N CYS A 258 6.16 0.40 -20.48
CA CYS A 258 7.34 0.34 -19.59
C CYS A 258 7.37 1.48 -18.56
N GLN A 259 6.59 2.55 -18.74
CA GLN A 259 6.46 3.63 -17.75
C GLN A 259 5.23 3.48 -16.85
N SER A 260 4.21 2.71 -17.28
CA SER A 260 2.92 2.60 -16.56
C SER A 260 2.73 1.28 -15.80
N ARG A 261 3.44 0.21 -16.16
CA ARG A 261 3.49 -1.06 -15.41
C ARG A 261 4.83 -1.11 -14.67
N GLY A 262 4.82 -1.48 -13.40
CA GLY A 262 6.01 -1.48 -12.53
C GLY A 262 7.21 -2.24 -13.11
N SER A 263 8.35 -2.14 -12.42
CA SER A 263 9.65 -2.72 -12.81
C SER A 263 9.51 -4.16 -13.35
N ARG A 264 9.67 -4.34 -14.66
CA ARG A 264 9.72 -5.65 -15.30
C ARG A 264 11.00 -6.38 -14.95
N VAL A 265 10.91 -7.70 -14.77
CA VAL A 265 12.05 -8.55 -14.37
C VAL A 265 12.03 -9.87 -15.12
N LEU A 266 13.23 -10.40 -15.40
CA LEU A 266 13.37 -11.77 -15.88
C LEU A 266 13.10 -12.76 -14.75
N ILE A 267 12.48 -13.89 -15.09
CA ILE A 267 12.24 -15.00 -14.16
C ILE A 267 12.76 -16.30 -14.77
N ASP A 268 13.23 -17.21 -13.92
CA ASP A 268 13.83 -18.46 -14.35
C ASP A 268 12.80 -19.43 -14.98
N ALA A 269 13.14 -20.01 -16.13
CA ALA A 269 12.44 -21.16 -16.67
C ALA A 269 13.01 -22.45 -16.05
N VAL A 270 12.18 -23.25 -15.37
CA VAL A 270 12.61 -24.56 -14.79
C VAL A 270 12.80 -25.66 -15.82
N GLN A 271 12.21 -25.48 -16.99
CA GLN A 271 12.21 -26.45 -18.07
C GLN A 271 12.49 -25.74 -19.38
N PRO A 272 12.88 -26.47 -20.44
CA PRO A 272 12.74 -25.96 -21.78
C PRO A 272 11.30 -25.51 -22.02
N MET A 273 11.15 -24.30 -22.55
CA MET A 273 9.85 -23.72 -22.89
C MET A 273 9.92 -23.21 -24.32
N ASP A 274 8.78 -23.14 -24.99
CA ASP A 274 8.68 -22.46 -26.27
C ASP A 274 8.69 -20.93 -26.05
N CYS A 275 9.83 -20.39 -25.63
CA CYS A 275 10.11 -18.95 -25.51
C CYS A 275 11.63 -18.73 -25.40
N ASP A 276 12.08 -17.51 -25.65
CA ASP A 276 13.48 -17.17 -25.41
C ASP A 276 13.72 -16.96 -23.90
N PHE A 277 12.85 -16.16 -23.27
CA PHE A 277 12.91 -15.84 -21.85
C PHE A 277 11.53 -15.58 -21.26
N CYS A 278 11.41 -15.62 -19.94
CA CYS A 278 10.19 -15.33 -19.22
C CYS A 278 10.29 -13.99 -18.48
N LEU A 279 9.19 -13.25 -18.45
CA LEU A 279 9.07 -11.94 -17.80
C LEU A 279 7.96 -11.95 -16.77
N TYR A 280 8.17 -11.20 -15.69
CA TYR A 280 7.15 -10.84 -14.72
C TYR A 280 6.96 -9.32 -14.69
N ASP A 281 5.71 -8.87 -14.59
CA ASP A 281 5.35 -7.43 -14.63
C ASP A 281 4.53 -6.95 -13.43
N GLY A 282 4.38 -7.76 -12.38
CA GLY A 282 3.44 -7.49 -11.28
C GLY A 282 2.25 -8.43 -11.29
N ASN A 283 1.59 -8.53 -12.44
CA ASN A 283 0.23 -9.09 -12.58
C ASN A 283 0.15 -10.32 -13.47
N ALA A 284 1.19 -10.60 -14.24
CA ALA A 284 1.22 -11.73 -15.14
C ALA A 284 2.65 -12.24 -15.33
N VAL A 285 2.72 -13.45 -15.86
CA VAL A 285 3.93 -14.02 -16.42
C VAL A 285 3.80 -14.04 -17.94
N TRP A 286 4.86 -13.65 -18.64
CA TRP A 286 4.91 -13.54 -20.09
C TRP A 286 6.07 -14.32 -20.67
N ALA A 287 5.84 -14.99 -21.80
CA ALA A 287 6.87 -15.49 -22.68
C ALA A 287 7.34 -14.37 -23.60
N GLY A 288 8.63 -14.05 -23.56
CA GLY A 288 9.29 -13.13 -24.47
C GLY A 288 9.95 -13.88 -25.62
N ARG A 289 9.76 -13.38 -26.84
CA ARG A 289 10.41 -13.88 -28.06
C ARG A 289 11.00 -12.73 -28.84
N GLY A 290 12.27 -12.83 -29.15
CA GLY A 290 12.98 -11.86 -29.96
C GLY A 290 12.60 -11.95 -31.44
N GLU A 291 12.15 -10.85 -32.01
CA GLU A 291 11.77 -10.79 -33.43
C GLU A 291 12.95 -10.35 -34.32
N GLU A 292 12.83 -10.57 -35.63
CA GLU A 292 13.90 -10.22 -36.59
C GLU A 292 14.25 -8.73 -36.57
N ASP A 293 13.27 -7.86 -36.32
CA ASP A 293 13.42 -6.41 -36.26
C ASP A 293 14.02 -5.87 -34.94
N GLY A 294 14.30 -6.76 -33.97
CA GLY A 294 14.85 -6.39 -32.66
C GLY A 294 13.80 -5.96 -31.63
N SER A 295 12.51 -6.13 -31.91
CA SER A 295 11.44 -6.04 -30.92
C SER A 295 11.25 -7.36 -30.16
N VAL A 296 10.45 -7.33 -29.09
CA VAL A 296 10.03 -8.53 -28.36
C VAL A 296 8.55 -8.75 -28.60
N ARG A 297 8.17 -9.94 -29.08
CA ARG A 297 6.80 -10.43 -29.04
C ARG A 297 6.54 -11.07 -27.69
N GLU A 298 5.48 -10.61 -27.03
CA GLU A 298 5.09 -11.10 -25.70
C GLU A 298 3.81 -11.91 -25.79
N GLU A 299 3.81 -13.09 -25.18
CA GLU A 299 2.65 -13.96 -25.04
C GLU A 299 2.40 -14.21 -23.56
N ARG A 300 1.15 -14.03 -23.10
CA ARG A 300 0.83 -14.22 -21.68
C ARG A 300 0.83 -15.71 -21.35
N LEU A 301 1.65 -16.11 -20.38
CA LEU A 301 1.70 -17.48 -19.88
C LEU A 301 0.73 -17.67 -18.71
N ALA A 302 0.68 -16.70 -17.80
CA ALA A 302 -0.13 -16.74 -16.60
C ALA A 302 -0.77 -15.39 -16.33
N ASP A 303 -2.05 -15.41 -15.94
CA ASP A 303 -2.78 -14.23 -15.52
C ASP A 303 -3.13 -14.36 -14.04
N PHE A 304 -2.51 -13.54 -13.19
CA PHE A 304 -2.65 -13.72 -11.74
C PHE A 304 -4.05 -13.37 -11.26
N ALA A 305 -4.73 -12.43 -11.92
CA ALA A 305 -6.10 -12.08 -11.57
C ALA A 305 -7.06 -13.22 -11.90
N ASN A 306 -6.94 -13.83 -13.09
CA ASN A 306 -7.74 -15.01 -13.46
C ASN A 306 -7.42 -16.24 -12.60
N SER A 307 -6.17 -16.36 -12.14
CA SER A 307 -5.68 -17.50 -11.37
C SER A 307 -5.89 -17.38 -9.87
N GLY A 308 -6.26 -16.19 -9.39
CA GLY A 308 -6.32 -15.86 -7.97
C GLY A 308 -4.95 -15.84 -7.27
N ILE A 309 -3.89 -15.59 -8.03
CA ILE A 309 -2.53 -15.45 -7.51
C ILE A 309 -2.37 -14.01 -6.95
N PRO A 310 -1.93 -13.83 -5.69
CA PRO A 310 -1.74 -12.50 -5.11
C PRO A 310 -0.63 -11.71 -5.82
N GLU A 311 -0.76 -10.38 -5.92
CA GLU A 311 0.29 -9.52 -6.50
C GLU A 311 1.45 -9.38 -5.52
N PHE A 312 2.69 -9.48 -5.98
CA PHE A 312 3.83 -9.35 -5.08
C PHE A 312 4.18 -7.90 -4.73
N SER A 313 3.82 -6.94 -5.59
CA SER A 313 3.85 -5.49 -5.30
C SER A 313 2.91 -5.10 -4.15
N SER A 314 1.84 -5.88 -3.94
CA SER A 314 0.89 -5.76 -2.84
C SER A 314 1.35 -6.45 -1.53
N LEU A 315 2.57 -7.01 -1.47
CA LEU A 315 3.10 -7.59 -0.22
C LEU A 315 3.94 -6.60 0.60
N GLY A 316 3.71 -5.31 0.35
CA GLY A 316 4.35 -4.20 1.05
C GLY A 316 5.65 -3.79 0.39
N ASP A 317 5.99 -2.51 0.58
CA ASP A 317 7.33 -1.98 0.35
C ASP A 317 8.35 -2.83 1.13
N PHE A 318 8.81 -3.94 0.54
CA PHE A 318 10.11 -4.48 0.86
C PHE A 318 11.06 -3.32 0.59
N TRP A 319 11.54 -2.67 1.64
CA TRP A 319 12.51 -1.59 1.57
C TRP A 319 13.54 -1.93 0.50
N MET A 320 13.39 -1.29 -0.66
CA MET A 320 14.15 -1.49 -1.89
C MET A 320 15.56 -0.89 -1.69
N GLU A 321 16.29 -1.37 -0.69
CA GLU A 321 17.73 -1.14 -0.58
C GLU A 321 18.56 -2.29 -1.15
N LYS A 322 17.94 -3.44 -1.43
CA LYS A 322 18.50 -4.46 -2.32
C LYS A 322 17.69 -4.50 -3.63
N GLU A 323 18.20 -3.81 -4.64
CA GLU A 323 17.95 -4.21 -6.03
C GLU A 323 18.27 -5.72 -6.13
N GLY A 324 17.34 -6.55 -6.59
CA GLY A 324 17.64 -7.96 -6.94
C GLY A 324 16.83 -9.07 -6.26
N VAL A 325 15.87 -8.75 -5.39
CA VAL A 325 15.08 -9.78 -4.69
C VAL A 325 13.67 -9.84 -5.29
N PHE A 326 13.49 -10.71 -6.29
CA PHE A 326 12.31 -10.69 -7.16
C PHE A 326 11.32 -11.84 -6.91
N PRO A 327 10.02 -11.58 -7.11
CA PRO A 327 8.98 -12.56 -6.93
C PRO A 327 8.77 -13.42 -8.18
N ALA A 328 9.42 -14.58 -8.19
CA ALA A 328 8.96 -15.85 -8.77
C ALA A 328 10.16 -16.78 -8.73
N ALA A 329 10.17 -17.73 -7.80
CA ALA A 329 11.06 -18.86 -7.91
C ALA A 329 10.42 -19.74 -9.00
N VAL A 330 10.84 -19.54 -10.25
CA VAL A 330 10.60 -20.32 -11.47
C VAL A 330 9.18 -20.43 -12.07
N VAL A 331 9.16 -20.47 -13.41
CA VAL A 331 7.99 -20.80 -14.26
C VAL A 331 8.28 -22.01 -15.16
N GLY A 332 7.29 -22.87 -15.32
CA GLY A 332 7.20 -23.91 -16.35
C GLY A 332 5.90 -23.77 -17.16
N GLU A 333 5.68 -24.67 -18.12
CA GLU A 333 4.46 -24.65 -18.93
C GLU A 333 3.20 -24.99 -18.12
N ASP A 334 3.36 -25.86 -17.13
CA ASP A 334 2.29 -26.41 -16.30
C ASP A 334 2.37 -25.98 -14.82
N LEU A 335 3.42 -25.26 -14.43
CA LEU A 335 3.74 -24.94 -13.04
C LEU A 335 4.22 -23.49 -12.89
N ILE A 336 3.77 -22.83 -11.84
CA ILE A 336 4.38 -21.61 -11.31
C ILE A 336 4.68 -21.84 -9.84
N LEU A 337 5.88 -21.48 -9.42
CA LEU A 337 6.22 -21.44 -8.01
C LEU A 337 6.45 -19.99 -7.59
N THR A 338 5.78 -19.63 -6.50
CA THR A 338 5.73 -18.29 -5.92
C THR A 338 6.14 -18.36 -4.47
N ALA A 339 6.51 -17.24 -3.86
CA ALA A 339 6.72 -17.17 -2.42
C ALA A 339 6.17 -15.84 -1.89
N SER A 340 5.12 -15.86 -1.07
CA SER A 340 4.51 -14.66 -0.49
C SER A 340 5.00 -14.47 0.94
N GLY A 341 5.33 -13.23 1.35
CA GLY A 341 5.75 -12.97 2.72
C GLY A 341 5.25 -11.65 3.29
N SER A 342 4.98 -11.64 4.60
CA SER A 342 4.63 -10.46 5.38
C SER A 342 5.85 -9.99 6.17
N GLY A 343 6.13 -8.67 6.15
CA GLY A 343 7.19 -7.97 6.87
C GLY A 343 7.86 -8.75 8.01
N GLY A 344 8.96 -9.42 7.67
CA GLY A 344 9.74 -10.25 8.60
C GLY A 344 9.95 -11.68 8.10
N TRP A 345 10.71 -11.87 7.01
CA TRP A 345 11.33 -13.14 6.55
C TRP A 345 10.45 -14.40 6.40
N LEU A 346 9.16 -14.40 6.78
CA LEU A 346 8.23 -15.50 6.52
C LEU A 346 7.80 -15.44 5.06
N ALA A 347 8.39 -16.28 4.21
CA ALA A 347 7.91 -16.53 2.87
C ALA A 347 7.21 -17.90 2.81
N VAL A 348 5.90 -17.92 2.52
CA VAL A 348 5.10 -19.13 2.27
C VAL A 348 5.16 -19.42 0.77
N PRO A 349 5.65 -20.60 0.33
CA PRO A 349 5.64 -20.94 -1.08
C PRO A 349 4.21 -21.17 -1.56
N GLY A 350 3.82 -20.52 -2.65
CA GLY A 350 2.61 -20.84 -3.40
C GLY A 350 2.98 -21.68 -4.61
N PHE A 351 2.32 -22.82 -4.76
CA PHE A 351 2.57 -23.77 -5.84
C PHE A 351 1.32 -23.77 -6.73
N TRP A 352 1.45 -23.50 -8.03
CA TRP A 352 0.30 -23.23 -8.89
C TRP A 352 0.36 -24.05 -10.18
N LEU A 353 -0.73 -24.73 -10.51
CA LEU A 353 -0.80 -25.62 -11.66
C LEU A 353 -1.73 -25.10 -12.73
N ARG A 354 -1.35 -25.31 -13.99
CA ARG A 354 -2.15 -24.90 -15.12
C ARG A 354 -3.54 -25.54 -15.07
N ALA A 355 -4.56 -24.70 -15.24
CA ALA A 355 -5.95 -25.10 -15.25
C ALA A 355 -6.59 -24.86 -16.64
N PRO A 356 -7.72 -25.52 -16.95
CA PRO A 356 -8.48 -25.23 -18.17
C PRO A 356 -9.01 -23.80 -18.20
N ASP A 357 -9.20 -23.28 -19.40
CA ASP A 357 -9.88 -22.00 -19.62
C ASP A 357 -11.31 -22.04 -19.08
N VAL A 358 -11.80 -20.91 -18.58
CA VAL A 358 -13.10 -20.80 -17.92
C VAL A 358 -14.01 -19.87 -18.70
N ASP A 359 -15.23 -20.33 -18.98
CA ASP A 359 -16.30 -19.49 -19.54
C ASP A 359 -16.91 -18.64 -18.41
N PRO A 360 -16.70 -17.31 -18.42
CA PRO A 360 -17.17 -16.43 -17.35
C PRO A 360 -18.70 -16.37 -17.25
N SER A 361 -19.44 -16.75 -18.30
CA SER A 361 -20.92 -16.77 -18.27
C SER A 361 -21.50 -17.82 -17.32
N ASN A 362 -20.69 -18.79 -16.89
CA ASN A 362 -21.07 -19.81 -15.91
C ASN A 362 -20.73 -19.41 -14.46
N LEU A 363 -20.13 -18.24 -14.24
CA LEU A 363 -19.73 -17.77 -12.92
C LEU A 363 -20.71 -16.73 -12.40
N LYS A 364 -20.99 -16.77 -11.09
CA LYS A 364 -21.58 -15.62 -10.40
C LYS A 364 -20.55 -14.50 -10.41
N THR A 365 -20.97 -13.27 -10.71
CA THR A 365 -20.08 -12.11 -10.72
C THR A 365 -20.43 -11.19 -9.56
N VAL A 366 -19.42 -10.82 -8.78
CA VAL A 366 -19.49 -9.73 -7.80
C VAL A 366 -18.70 -8.55 -8.36
N VAL A 367 -19.35 -7.41 -8.53
CA VAL A 367 -18.77 -6.18 -9.07
C VAL A 367 -18.39 -5.25 -7.92
N LEU A 368 -17.10 -5.05 -7.71
CA LEU A 368 -16.54 -4.11 -6.74
C LEU A 368 -15.98 -2.88 -7.47
N ALA A 369 -16.47 -1.70 -7.14
CA ALA A 369 -15.93 -0.44 -7.64
C ALA A 369 -15.26 0.36 -6.53
N HIS A 370 -14.07 0.90 -6.76
CA HIS A 370 -13.35 1.68 -5.77
C HIS A 370 -12.85 3.01 -6.34
N CYS A 371 -12.97 4.09 -5.56
CA CYS A 371 -12.42 5.41 -5.90
C CYS A 371 -11.22 5.82 -5.02
N CYS A 372 -10.87 4.95 -4.07
CA CYS A 372 -9.75 5.09 -3.14
C CYS A 372 -8.74 3.95 -3.35
N ARG A 373 -7.56 4.06 -2.72
CA ARG A 373 -6.57 2.99 -2.77
C ARG A 373 -7.08 1.80 -1.94
N LEU A 374 -7.21 0.63 -2.56
CA LEU A 374 -7.45 -0.60 -1.81
C LEU A 374 -6.19 -1.02 -1.06
N GLU A 375 -6.36 -1.44 0.19
CA GLU A 375 -5.25 -1.96 0.97
C GLU A 375 -4.70 -3.25 0.32
N PRO A 376 -3.38 -3.48 0.39
CA PRO A 376 -2.78 -4.63 -0.27
C PRO A 376 -3.36 -5.98 0.20
N ALA A 377 -3.69 -6.10 1.49
CA ALA A 377 -4.36 -7.26 2.05
C ALA A 377 -5.80 -7.46 1.54
N VAL A 378 -6.53 -6.38 1.26
CA VAL A 378 -7.85 -6.43 0.63
C VAL A 378 -7.72 -6.95 -0.80
N ILE A 379 -6.76 -6.45 -1.57
CA ILE A 379 -6.48 -6.90 -2.94
C ILE A 379 -6.16 -8.40 -2.95
N ALA A 380 -5.31 -8.86 -2.03
CA ALA A 380 -4.98 -10.28 -1.89
C ALA A 380 -6.22 -11.12 -1.59
N LYS A 381 -7.16 -10.63 -0.77
CA LYS A 381 -8.43 -11.33 -0.48
C LYS A 381 -9.37 -11.36 -1.67
N ILE A 382 -9.54 -10.24 -2.38
CA ILE A 382 -10.32 -10.22 -3.62
C ILE A 382 -9.79 -11.27 -4.62
N ARG A 383 -8.47 -11.37 -4.78
CA ARG A 383 -7.84 -12.33 -5.70
C ARG A 383 -7.97 -13.78 -5.23
N THR A 384 -7.85 -14.04 -3.93
CA THR A 384 -7.92 -15.42 -3.40
C THR A 384 -9.34 -15.90 -3.14
N PHE A 385 -10.34 -15.01 -3.17
CA PHE A 385 -11.74 -15.36 -2.96
C PHE A 385 -12.25 -16.47 -3.92
N PRO A 386 -11.94 -16.44 -5.23
CA PRO A 386 -12.33 -17.52 -6.15
C PRO A 386 -11.70 -18.89 -5.85
N ALA A 387 -10.62 -18.97 -5.06
CA ALA A 387 -10.07 -20.25 -4.63
C ALA A 387 -10.97 -20.94 -3.58
N LEU A 388 -11.68 -20.15 -2.77
CA LEU A 388 -12.67 -20.62 -1.80
C LEU A 388 -14.07 -20.72 -2.41
N HIS A 389 -14.36 -19.91 -3.43
CA HIS A 389 -15.63 -19.84 -4.15
C HIS A 389 -15.41 -20.04 -5.66
N PRO A 390 -15.18 -21.29 -6.12
CA PRO A 390 -14.77 -21.57 -7.51
C PRO A 390 -15.84 -21.24 -8.56
N ASP A 391 -17.09 -21.03 -8.15
CA ASP A 391 -18.22 -20.60 -8.96
C ASP A 391 -18.40 -19.06 -9.00
N VAL A 392 -17.49 -18.31 -8.37
CA VAL A 392 -17.56 -16.86 -8.25
C VAL A 392 -16.37 -16.18 -8.93
N ARG A 393 -16.64 -15.07 -9.60
CA ARG A 393 -15.67 -14.10 -10.11
C ARG A 393 -15.89 -12.76 -9.42
N VAL A 394 -14.80 -12.09 -9.04
CA VAL A 394 -14.85 -10.71 -8.58
C VAL A 394 -14.32 -9.79 -9.68
N GLU A 395 -15.16 -8.89 -10.18
CA GLU A 395 -14.77 -7.83 -11.11
C GLU A 395 -14.43 -6.57 -10.32
N VAL A 396 -13.27 -5.96 -10.59
CA VAL A 396 -12.81 -4.76 -9.87
C VAL A 396 -12.69 -3.59 -10.83
N HIS A 397 -13.39 -2.50 -10.54
CA HIS A 397 -13.28 -1.24 -11.28
C HIS A 397 -12.53 -0.20 -10.45
N ASP A 398 -11.31 0.11 -10.88
CA ASP A 398 -10.45 1.12 -10.26
C ASP A 398 -10.74 2.51 -10.84
N TYR A 399 -11.48 3.32 -10.09
CA TYR A 399 -11.68 4.75 -10.38
C TYR A 399 -10.61 5.63 -9.72
N SER A 400 -9.78 5.07 -8.83
CA SER A 400 -8.68 5.84 -8.22
C SER A 400 -7.62 6.26 -9.25
N VAL A 401 -7.57 5.59 -10.41
CA VAL A 401 -6.76 5.99 -11.58
C VAL A 401 -7.05 7.40 -12.10
N TYR A 402 -8.24 7.95 -11.83
CA TYR A 402 -8.58 9.31 -12.22
C TYR A 402 -8.05 10.35 -11.23
N ASN A 403 -7.64 9.94 -10.03
CA ASN A 403 -7.12 10.86 -9.02
C ASN A 403 -5.79 11.44 -9.50
N THR A 404 -5.62 12.73 -9.26
CA THR A 404 -4.37 13.46 -9.57
C THR A 404 -3.90 14.22 -8.35
N ASP A 405 -2.62 14.62 -8.32
CA ASP A 405 -2.09 15.47 -7.25
C ASP A 405 -2.90 16.78 -7.07
N THR A 406 -3.51 17.27 -8.15
CA THR A 406 -4.33 18.49 -8.15
C THR A 406 -5.81 18.25 -7.84
N ASP A 407 -6.29 17.03 -8.05
CA ASP A 407 -7.67 16.63 -7.76
C ASP A 407 -7.68 15.17 -7.26
N PRO A 408 -7.49 14.97 -5.95
CA PRO A 408 -7.50 13.64 -5.34
C PRO A 408 -8.92 13.05 -5.19
N THR A 409 -9.96 13.75 -5.68
CA THR A 409 -11.37 13.33 -5.61
C THR A 409 -11.96 13.00 -6.99
N ALA A 410 -11.20 13.17 -8.08
CA ALA A 410 -11.70 12.98 -9.44
C ALA A 410 -12.30 11.58 -9.67
N GLY A 411 -11.69 10.54 -9.10
CA GLY A 411 -12.19 9.17 -9.14
C GLY A 411 -13.55 9.01 -8.46
N GLU A 412 -13.75 9.65 -7.31
CA GLU A 412 -15.02 9.62 -6.59
C GLU A 412 -16.13 10.30 -7.40
N ALA A 413 -15.82 11.47 -7.99
CA ALA A 413 -16.76 12.21 -8.82
C ALA A 413 -17.18 11.43 -10.08
N GLN A 414 -16.23 10.76 -10.74
CA GLN A 414 -16.49 9.93 -11.91
C GLN A 414 -17.33 8.69 -11.54
N LEU A 415 -16.97 7.97 -10.48
CA LEU A 415 -17.74 6.83 -9.99
C LEU A 415 -19.17 7.23 -9.62
N MET A 416 -19.34 8.36 -8.92
CA MET A 416 -20.66 8.91 -8.61
C MET A 416 -21.46 9.21 -9.88
N PHE A 417 -20.84 9.83 -10.89
CA PHE A 417 -21.53 10.11 -12.14
C PHE A 417 -22.01 8.81 -12.81
N ASP A 418 -21.16 7.79 -12.86
CA ASP A 418 -21.45 6.54 -13.54
C ASP A 418 -22.55 5.73 -12.83
N ILE A 419 -22.52 5.67 -11.49
CA ILE A 419 -23.57 5.02 -10.69
C ILE A 419 -24.90 5.78 -10.83
N LEU A 420 -24.88 7.11 -10.63
CA LEU A 420 -26.11 7.89 -10.50
C LEU A 420 -26.75 8.27 -11.84
N ASN A 421 -25.97 8.30 -12.93
CA ASN A 421 -26.42 8.83 -14.23
C ASN A 421 -26.10 7.94 -15.43
N ALA A 422 -24.98 7.21 -15.45
CA ALA A 422 -24.61 6.35 -16.58
C ALA A 422 -25.17 4.92 -16.47
N GLY A 423 -25.77 4.56 -15.33
CA GLY A 423 -26.42 3.27 -15.12
C GLY A 423 -25.47 2.14 -14.74
N PHE A 424 -24.24 2.46 -14.30
CA PHE A 424 -23.33 1.49 -13.71
C PHE A 424 -23.88 1.01 -12.36
N ARG A 425 -23.81 -0.30 -12.11
CA ARG A 425 -24.46 -0.96 -10.96
C ARG A 425 -23.47 -1.89 -10.25
N PRO A 426 -22.53 -1.35 -9.47
CA PRO A 426 -21.62 -2.17 -8.68
C PRO A 426 -22.37 -2.79 -7.49
N ASP A 427 -21.99 -3.99 -7.09
CA ASP A 427 -22.54 -4.67 -5.91
C ASP A 427 -21.89 -4.13 -4.62
N ILE A 428 -20.60 -3.78 -4.69
CA ILE A 428 -19.82 -3.22 -3.59
C ILE A 428 -19.17 -1.91 -4.05
N VAL A 429 -19.27 -0.87 -3.22
CA VAL A 429 -18.56 0.39 -3.40
C VAL A 429 -17.54 0.58 -2.28
N ALA A 430 -16.29 0.79 -2.67
CA ALA A 430 -15.17 1.12 -1.82
C ALA A 430 -14.85 2.62 -1.95
N SER A 431 -15.16 3.39 -0.91
CA SER A 431 -15.05 4.84 -0.90
C SER A 431 -14.20 5.34 0.26
N ARG A 432 -13.61 6.53 0.10
CA ARG A 432 -12.84 7.16 1.17
C ARG A 432 -13.79 7.73 2.22
N ALA A 433 -13.59 7.38 3.48
CA ALA A 433 -14.38 7.92 4.59
C ALA A 433 -13.45 8.41 5.69
N VAL A 434 -12.92 9.61 5.50
CA VAL A 434 -11.87 10.18 6.36
C VAL A 434 -12.29 11.54 6.88
N VAL A 435 -11.82 11.83 8.10
CA VAL A 435 -12.04 13.12 8.78
C VAL A 435 -10.72 13.88 8.77
N SER A 436 -10.12 13.96 7.58
CA SER A 436 -8.97 14.80 7.32
C SER A 436 -9.33 15.91 6.35
N SER A 437 -8.56 16.96 6.43
CA SER A 437 -8.76 18.25 5.81
C SER A 437 -8.96 18.34 4.31
N TYR A 438 -8.57 17.30 3.58
CA TYR A 438 -8.70 17.27 2.13
C TYR A 438 -10.11 16.84 1.71
N GLN A 439 -10.85 16.12 2.58
CA GLN A 439 -12.22 15.71 2.29
C GLN A 439 -13.03 15.67 3.60
N ARG A 440 -13.64 16.81 3.94
CA ARG A 440 -14.86 16.78 4.75
C ARG A 440 -15.99 16.21 3.89
N VAL A 441 -16.96 15.58 4.53
CA VAL A 441 -18.18 15.15 3.86
C VAL A 441 -18.76 16.34 3.09
N SER A 442 -19.01 16.16 1.81
CA SER A 442 -19.78 17.10 1.01
C SER A 442 -21.13 16.44 0.72
N ASP A 443 -22.18 17.23 0.59
CA ASP A 443 -23.46 16.76 0.03
C ASP A 443 -23.29 16.24 -1.42
N ARG A 444 -22.12 16.50 -2.02
CA ARG A 444 -21.72 16.01 -3.35
C ARG A 444 -20.78 14.81 -3.29
N SER A 445 -20.46 14.30 -2.10
CA SER A 445 -19.71 13.06 -1.94
C SER A 445 -20.57 11.86 -2.35
N LEU A 446 -19.90 10.78 -2.74
CA LEU A 446 -20.54 9.59 -3.30
C LEU A 446 -21.52 8.94 -2.31
N VAL A 447 -21.06 8.64 -1.09
CA VAL A 447 -21.85 7.91 -0.09
C VAL A 447 -23.13 8.65 0.33
N PRO A 448 -23.10 9.95 0.71
CA PRO A 448 -24.33 10.69 1.05
C PRO A 448 -25.36 10.68 -0.09
N GLN A 449 -24.90 10.80 -1.33
CA GLN A 449 -25.75 10.82 -2.51
C GLN A 449 -26.37 9.45 -2.82
N MET A 450 -25.64 8.37 -2.55
CA MET A 450 -26.14 7.00 -2.66
C MET A 450 -27.16 6.69 -1.56
N LEU A 451 -26.89 7.05 -0.30
CA LEU A 451 -27.83 6.89 0.82
C LEU A 451 -29.14 7.64 0.58
N LYS A 452 -29.07 8.91 0.14
CA LYS A 452 -30.26 9.72 -0.20
C LYS A 452 -31.15 9.09 -1.28
N ARG A 453 -30.59 8.21 -2.12
CA ARG A 453 -31.29 7.48 -3.18
C ARG A 453 -31.65 6.05 -2.80
N GLY A 454 -31.37 5.62 -1.56
CA GLY A 454 -31.61 4.26 -1.09
C GLY A 454 -30.76 3.21 -1.82
N LEU A 455 -29.55 3.56 -2.24
CA LEU A 455 -28.66 2.68 -3.01
C LEU A 455 -27.66 1.92 -2.16
N ILE A 456 -27.53 2.23 -0.87
CA ILE A 456 -26.66 1.51 0.08
C ILE A 456 -27.56 0.66 0.98
N LEU A 457 -27.17 -0.60 1.20
CA LEU A 457 -27.84 -1.51 2.13
C LEU A 457 -27.41 -1.22 3.57
N ASP A 458 -28.35 -1.37 4.50
CA ASP A 458 -28.05 -1.38 5.94
C ASP A 458 -27.34 -2.69 6.30
N LEU A 459 -26.10 -2.61 6.77
CA LEU A 459 -25.28 -3.76 7.13
C LEU A 459 -25.67 -4.40 8.48
N THR A 460 -26.52 -3.74 9.27
CA THR A 460 -26.91 -4.19 10.62
C THR A 460 -27.34 -5.66 10.68
N PRO A 461 -28.17 -6.21 9.75
CA PRO A 461 -28.61 -7.61 9.81
C PRO A 461 -27.45 -8.63 9.79
N TRP A 462 -26.39 -8.35 9.03
CA TRP A 462 -25.19 -9.20 9.00
C TRP A 462 -24.33 -8.99 10.25
N LEU A 463 -24.18 -7.73 10.70
CA LEU A 463 -23.39 -7.39 11.89
C LEU A 463 -24.03 -7.87 13.20
N GLU A 464 -25.33 -8.16 13.23
CA GLU A 464 -26.00 -8.78 14.38
C GLU A 464 -25.74 -10.30 14.49
N THR A 465 -25.35 -10.94 13.38
CA THR A 465 -25.29 -12.41 13.29
C THR A 465 -23.89 -12.97 13.07
N ASP A 466 -22.95 -12.21 12.50
CA ASP A 466 -21.58 -12.68 12.26
C ASP A 466 -20.79 -12.87 13.57
N SER A 467 -20.03 -13.95 13.65
CA SER A 467 -19.26 -14.31 14.85
C SER A 467 -18.05 -13.41 15.15
N LEU A 468 -17.52 -12.71 14.13
CA LEU A 468 -16.30 -11.92 14.23
C LEU A 468 -16.56 -10.45 13.89
N VAL A 469 -17.17 -10.18 12.74
CA VAL A 469 -17.46 -8.84 12.23
C VAL A 469 -18.85 -8.44 12.70
N ASN A 470 -18.97 -8.05 13.97
CA ASN A 470 -20.24 -7.69 14.61
C ASN A 470 -20.14 -6.41 15.44
N LEU A 471 -21.29 -5.86 15.81
CA LEU A 471 -21.40 -4.60 16.56
C LEU A 471 -20.68 -4.63 17.92
N GLU A 472 -20.71 -5.76 18.63
CA GLU A 472 -20.04 -5.92 19.93
C GLU A 472 -18.51 -5.90 19.79
N ASN A 473 -18.00 -6.44 18.69
CA ASN A 473 -16.57 -6.47 18.39
C ASN A 473 -16.04 -5.17 17.79
N LEU A 474 -16.89 -4.22 17.40
CA LEU A 474 -16.45 -2.91 16.91
C LEU A 474 -16.07 -1.97 18.07
N PHE A 475 -15.12 -1.07 17.83
CA PHE A 475 -14.96 0.08 18.72
C PHE A 475 -16.19 0.99 18.67
N GLY A 476 -16.58 1.58 19.81
CA GLY A 476 -17.66 2.56 19.87
C GLY A 476 -17.52 3.74 18.94
N CYS A 477 -16.30 4.22 18.69
CA CYS A 477 -16.08 5.27 17.69
C CYS A 477 -16.47 4.80 16.28
N MET A 478 -16.14 3.57 15.89
CA MET A 478 -16.45 3.06 14.55
C MET A 478 -17.91 2.68 14.39
N ARG A 479 -18.57 2.20 15.45
CA ARG A 479 -20.04 2.02 15.45
C ARG A 479 -20.75 3.33 15.11
N SER A 480 -20.42 4.42 15.81
CA SER A 480 -21.05 5.72 15.54
C SER A 480 -20.60 6.34 14.22
N PHE A 481 -19.35 6.11 13.80
CA PHE A 481 -18.82 6.66 12.56
C PHE A 481 -19.61 6.20 11.32
N PHE A 482 -19.95 4.90 11.27
CA PHE A 482 -20.71 4.29 10.18
C PHE A 482 -22.23 4.33 10.37
N ASP A 483 -22.73 5.02 11.40
CA ASP A 483 -24.17 5.23 11.59
C ASP A 483 -24.72 6.09 10.43
N ASP A 484 -25.87 5.70 9.90
CA ASP A 484 -26.55 6.38 8.79
C ASP A 484 -27.42 7.58 9.22
N GLY A 485 -27.55 7.83 10.53
CA GLY A 485 -28.40 8.85 11.14
C GLY A 485 -29.83 8.36 11.46
N GLU A 486 -30.22 7.18 10.97
CA GLU A 486 -31.48 6.50 11.26
C GLU A 486 -31.28 5.25 12.15
N GLY A 487 -30.03 4.94 12.50
CA GLY A 487 -29.63 3.81 13.35
C GLY A 487 -29.19 2.56 12.57
N GLY A 488 -29.06 2.65 11.25
CA GLY A 488 -28.45 1.63 10.39
C GLY A 488 -26.94 1.85 10.20
N ILE A 489 -26.26 0.88 9.62
CA ILE A 489 -24.82 0.92 9.34
C ILE A 489 -24.58 0.91 7.83
N TRP A 490 -24.04 2.00 7.28
CA TRP A 490 -23.88 2.17 5.82
C TRP A 490 -22.60 1.55 5.25
N GLY A 491 -21.63 1.21 6.10
CA GLY A 491 -20.34 0.69 5.64
C GLY A 491 -19.48 0.12 6.75
N ILE A 492 -18.36 -0.48 6.34
CA ILE A 492 -17.36 -1.03 7.27
C ILE A 492 -15.95 -1.03 6.64
N SER A 493 -14.89 -1.13 7.44
CA SER A 493 -13.50 -1.20 6.96
C SER A 493 -12.62 -2.08 7.86
N PRO A 494 -11.54 -2.74 7.40
CA PRO A 494 -10.64 -3.49 8.28
C PRO A 494 -9.88 -2.62 9.29
N THR A 495 -9.55 -1.39 8.91
CA THR A 495 -8.67 -0.49 9.67
C THR A 495 -9.26 0.91 9.85
N MET A 496 -8.76 1.63 10.85
CA MET A 496 -9.06 3.03 11.11
C MET A 496 -7.82 3.84 11.49
N GLU A 497 -7.85 5.13 11.16
CA GLU A 497 -7.05 6.15 11.84
C GLU A 497 -7.88 6.79 12.96
N ALA A 498 -7.20 7.22 14.02
CA ALA A 498 -7.82 8.02 15.06
C ALA A 498 -6.88 9.15 15.50
N ASP A 499 -7.44 10.31 15.81
CA ASP A 499 -6.72 11.45 16.34
C ASP A 499 -7.50 12.12 17.48
N ALA A 500 -6.75 12.63 18.44
CA ALA A 500 -7.24 13.36 19.60
C ALA A 500 -6.25 14.48 19.97
N LEU A 501 -6.42 15.05 21.15
CA LEU A 501 -5.54 16.06 21.72
C LEU A 501 -4.80 15.47 22.92
N ALA A 502 -3.48 15.55 22.90
CA ALA A 502 -2.66 15.28 24.06
C ALA A 502 -2.61 16.53 24.95
N VAL A 503 -2.76 16.33 26.25
CA VAL A 503 -2.72 17.38 27.27
C VAL A 503 -1.43 17.25 28.07
N SER A 504 -0.69 18.35 28.20
CA SER A 504 0.53 18.37 29.00
C SER A 504 0.28 17.92 30.45
N PRO A 505 1.17 17.10 31.03
CA PRO A 505 1.10 16.72 32.44
C PRO A 505 0.99 17.91 33.39
N ALA A 506 1.63 19.05 33.03
CA ALA A 506 1.64 20.27 33.85
C ALA A 506 0.25 20.90 34.03
N TYR A 507 -0.67 20.66 33.07
CA TYR A 507 -2.01 21.28 33.06
C TYR A 507 -3.13 20.27 33.31
N LEU A 508 -2.81 19.02 33.65
CA LEU A 508 -3.81 18.02 34.09
C LEU A 508 -4.72 18.49 35.25
N PRO A 509 -4.23 19.26 36.25
CA PRO A 509 -5.12 19.78 37.29
C PRO A 509 -6.18 20.76 36.78
N LEU A 510 -5.88 21.55 35.73
CA LEU A 510 -6.84 22.46 35.08
C LEU A 510 -7.83 21.68 34.21
N PHE A 511 -7.36 20.57 33.63
CA PHE A 511 -8.13 19.67 32.79
C PHE A 511 -9.20 18.87 33.56
N GLY A 512 -8.99 18.62 34.85
CA GLY A 512 -10.03 18.08 35.74
C GLY A 512 -10.50 16.66 35.39
N GLY A 513 -9.69 15.88 34.67
CA GLY A 513 -10.02 14.50 34.29
C GLY A 513 -11.14 14.38 33.25
N LYS A 514 -11.46 15.47 32.54
CA LYS A 514 -12.45 15.44 31.44
C LYS A 514 -12.03 14.44 30.37
N THR A 515 -13.00 13.86 29.67
CA THR A 515 -12.76 12.97 28.53
C THR A 515 -13.37 13.52 27.24
N GLU A 516 -14.17 14.57 27.37
CA GLU A 516 -14.90 15.31 26.35
C GLU A 516 -15.07 16.75 26.85
N TRP A 517 -15.24 17.70 25.91
CA TRP A 517 -15.44 19.11 26.21
C TRP A 517 -16.04 19.87 25.03
N THR A 518 -16.68 20.99 25.35
CA THR A 518 -17.18 21.96 24.38
C THR A 518 -16.11 22.97 24.00
N LEU A 519 -16.33 23.71 22.90
CA LEU A 519 -15.45 24.83 22.53
C LEU A 519 -15.36 25.88 23.64
N GLY A 520 -16.46 26.15 24.35
CA GLY A 520 -16.46 27.09 25.47
C GLY A 520 -15.53 26.65 26.60
N GLU A 521 -15.58 25.38 26.99
CA GLU A 521 -14.71 24.82 28.03
C GLU A 521 -13.23 24.79 27.60
N MET A 522 -12.95 24.53 26.31
CA MET A 522 -11.59 24.63 25.79
C MET A 522 -11.07 26.07 25.84
N LEU A 523 -11.90 27.06 25.51
CA LEU A 523 -11.53 28.48 25.63
C LEU A 523 -11.32 28.88 27.09
N ASP A 524 -12.16 28.41 28.01
CA ASP A 524 -11.97 28.60 29.45
C ASP A 524 -10.63 28.00 29.92
N PHE A 525 -10.28 26.81 29.43
CA PHE A 525 -8.96 26.19 29.67
C PHE A 525 -7.82 27.08 29.15
N PHE A 526 -7.92 27.59 27.92
CA PHE A 526 -6.93 28.49 27.33
C PHE A 526 -6.78 29.84 28.03
N GLU A 527 -7.85 30.33 28.65
CA GLU A 527 -7.87 31.56 29.44
C GLU A 527 -7.25 31.34 30.84
N ALA A 528 -7.29 30.11 31.36
CA ALA A 528 -6.69 29.75 32.65
C ALA A 528 -5.19 29.43 32.58
N LEU A 529 -4.62 29.26 31.38
CA LEU A 529 -3.19 28.99 31.19
C LEU A 529 -2.31 30.21 31.53
N PRO A 530 -1.06 30.00 31.98
CA PRO A 530 -0.06 31.07 32.08
C PRO A 530 0.12 31.82 30.76
N ALA A 531 0.48 33.11 30.85
CA ALA A 531 0.52 34.01 29.69
C ALA A 531 1.60 33.62 28.65
N ASP A 532 2.66 32.95 29.10
CA ASP A 532 3.80 32.47 28.30
C ASP A 532 3.62 31.03 27.79
N THR A 533 2.55 30.34 28.19
CA THR A 533 2.24 29.00 27.71
C THR A 533 1.65 29.04 26.30
N GLU A 534 2.22 28.24 25.40
CA GLU A 534 1.61 27.98 24.12
C GLU A 534 0.34 27.12 24.29
N ARG A 535 -0.79 27.57 23.73
CA ARG A 535 -2.09 26.89 23.90
C ARG A 535 -2.17 25.58 23.14
N TYR A 536 -1.71 25.59 21.89
CA TYR A 536 -1.73 24.46 20.98
C TYR A 536 -0.49 24.53 20.10
N TYR A 537 0.28 23.44 20.07
CA TYR A 537 1.56 23.39 19.41
C TYR A 537 1.45 23.62 17.90
N SER A 538 2.30 24.49 17.34
CA SER A 538 2.33 24.80 15.89
C SER A 538 1.05 25.42 15.32
N MET A 539 0.15 25.92 16.19
CA MET A 539 -1.08 26.57 15.77
C MET A 539 -0.81 27.99 15.25
N SER A 540 -1.40 28.30 14.12
CA SER A 540 -1.37 29.59 13.43
C SER A 540 -2.76 29.89 12.88
N ARG A 541 -3.02 31.13 12.48
CA ARG A 541 -4.28 31.50 11.81
C ARG A 541 -4.51 30.65 10.57
N LYS A 542 -3.46 30.41 9.77
CA LYS A 542 -3.55 29.55 8.59
C LYS A 542 -3.91 28.12 8.98
N THR A 543 -3.25 27.53 9.97
CA THR A 543 -3.48 26.14 10.39
C THR A 543 -4.82 25.94 11.11
N ALA A 544 -5.29 26.94 11.86
CA ALA A 544 -6.60 26.96 12.49
C ALA A 544 -7.76 27.00 11.47
N LEU A 545 -7.53 27.61 10.30
CA LEU A 545 -8.49 27.67 9.19
C LEU A 545 -8.30 26.54 8.16
N SER A 546 -7.27 25.71 8.33
CA SER A 546 -6.96 24.60 7.44
C SER A 546 -7.21 23.26 8.11
N ASP A 547 -6.39 22.29 7.72
CA ASP A 547 -6.38 20.91 8.11
C ASP A 547 -6.15 20.59 9.56
N GLN A 548 -5.50 21.50 10.27
CA GLN A 548 -5.22 21.38 11.68
C GLN A 548 -6.20 22.20 12.52
N ASN A 549 -7.39 22.49 11.97
CA ASN A 549 -8.43 23.16 12.72
C ASN A 549 -8.73 22.37 14.01
N ILE A 550 -8.82 23.07 15.13
CA ILE A 550 -9.12 22.52 16.45
C ILE A 550 -10.62 22.23 16.65
N LEU A 551 -11.51 22.72 15.78
CA LEU A 551 -12.96 22.48 15.93
C LEU A 551 -13.34 21.05 15.54
N GLY A 552 -13.81 20.24 16.49
CA GLY A 552 -14.21 18.84 16.30
C GLY A 552 -15.34 18.70 15.28
N ASP A 553 -16.47 19.40 15.52
CA ASP A 553 -17.62 19.39 14.60
C ASP A 553 -17.38 20.29 13.37
N GLY A 554 -16.23 20.96 13.25
CA GLY A 554 -16.09 22.11 12.36
C GLY A 554 -16.93 23.31 12.85
N TYR A 555 -17.45 24.12 11.92
CA TYR A 555 -18.17 25.35 12.28
C TYR A 555 -19.58 25.12 12.85
N ALA A 556 -20.14 23.91 12.76
CA ALA A 556 -21.43 23.60 13.38
C ALA A 556 -21.42 23.80 14.91
N VAL A 557 -20.26 23.82 15.58
CA VAL A 557 -20.16 24.14 17.02
C VAL A 557 -20.76 25.49 17.40
N PHE A 558 -20.89 26.42 16.45
CA PHE A 558 -21.45 27.74 16.69
C PHE A 558 -22.95 27.80 16.46
N PHE A 559 -23.60 26.76 15.95
CA PHE A 559 -25.01 26.81 15.54
C PHE A 559 -25.85 25.81 16.32
N ASP A 560 -27.05 26.25 16.73
CA ASP A 560 -28.09 25.36 17.24
C ASP A 560 -28.82 24.60 16.11
N GLN A 561 -29.79 23.76 16.48
CA GLN A 561 -30.57 22.95 15.54
C GLN A 561 -31.40 23.78 14.56
N ASP A 562 -31.75 25.02 14.90
CA ASP A 562 -32.48 25.96 14.04
C ASP A 562 -31.54 26.80 13.16
N GLY A 563 -30.22 26.52 13.21
CA GLY A 563 -29.20 27.25 12.45
C GLY A 563 -28.91 28.65 13.00
N LYS A 564 -29.25 28.92 14.26
CA LYS A 564 -28.96 30.19 14.93
C LYS A 564 -27.60 30.12 15.63
N MET A 565 -26.79 31.15 15.40
CA MET A 565 -25.42 31.24 15.90
C MET A 565 -25.37 31.66 17.38
N ASP A 566 -24.55 30.97 18.17
CA ASP A 566 -24.00 31.47 19.42
C ASP A 566 -22.92 32.53 19.13
N ARG A 567 -23.38 33.79 19.10
CA ARG A 567 -22.55 34.95 18.78
C ARG A 567 -21.48 35.22 19.83
N GLU A 568 -21.74 34.93 21.10
CA GLU A 568 -20.75 35.19 22.15
C GLU A 568 -19.62 34.18 22.07
N LEU A 569 -19.95 32.89 21.89
CA LEU A 569 -18.95 31.85 21.66
C LEU A 569 -18.13 32.11 20.39
N PHE A 570 -18.78 32.50 19.29
CA PHE A 570 -18.11 32.83 18.04
C PHE A 570 -17.13 34.00 18.20
N LYS A 571 -17.54 35.09 18.87
CA LYS A 571 -16.66 36.24 19.13
C LYS A 571 -15.47 35.88 20.02
N ARG A 572 -15.68 35.04 21.04
CA ARG A 572 -14.57 34.53 21.88
C ARG A 572 -13.57 33.74 21.03
N TYR A 573 -14.03 32.92 20.11
CA TYR A 573 -13.17 32.18 19.20
C TYR A 573 -12.40 33.11 18.24
N LEU A 574 -13.04 34.14 17.67
CA LEU A 574 -12.35 35.15 16.85
C LEU A 574 -11.25 35.90 17.62
N ALA A 575 -11.51 36.21 18.89
CA ALA A 575 -10.52 36.82 19.78
C ALA A 575 -9.31 35.89 19.99
N TYR A 576 -9.56 34.59 20.23
CA TYR A 576 -8.51 33.58 20.28
C TYR A 576 -7.70 33.50 18.97
N LEU A 577 -8.37 33.38 17.82
CA LEU A 577 -7.69 33.31 16.52
C LEU A 577 -6.78 34.53 16.27
N SER A 578 -7.19 35.71 16.74
CA SER A 578 -6.42 36.95 16.59
C SER A 578 -5.09 36.92 17.37
N THR A 579 -4.99 36.10 18.42
CA THR A 579 -3.75 35.90 19.20
C THR A 579 -2.72 35.01 18.49
N LEU A 580 -3.14 34.22 17.51
CA LEU A 580 -2.27 33.27 16.83
C LEU A 580 -1.33 33.96 15.82
N PRO A 581 -0.12 33.41 15.61
CA PRO A 581 0.75 33.77 14.49
C PRO A 581 0.01 33.64 13.16
N LYS A 582 0.39 34.44 12.15
CA LYS A 582 -0.27 34.44 10.84
C LYS A 582 -0.14 33.08 10.14
N ASP A 583 1.05 32.51 10.16
CA ASP A 583 1.40 31.26 9.50
C ASP A 583 2.49 30.50 10.27
N LEU A 584 2.80 29.29 9.80
CA LEU A 584 3.80 28.42 10.42
C LEU A 584 5.21 29.02 10.37
N GLN A 585 5.54 29.84 9.37
CA GLN A 585 6.87 30.48 9.29
C GLN A 585 7.02 31.56 10.37
N GLU A 586 5.95 32.32 10.64
CA GLU A 586 5.93 33.24 11.77
C GLU A 586 5.99 32.50 13.11
N TRP A 587 5.23 31.41 13.24
CA TRP A 587 5.31 30.55 14.43
C TRP A 587 6.74 30.05 14.68
N GLN A 588 7.41 29.51 13.65
CA GLN A 588 8.81 29.05 13.75
C GLN A 588 9.78 30.17 14.12
N ARG A 589 9.56 31.40 13.65
CA ARG A 589 10.40 32.54 14.03
C ARG A 589 10.22 32.93 15.51
N ILE A 590 9.03 32.73 16.06
CA ILE A 590 8.71 33.02 17.46
C ILE A 590 9.24 31.90 18.38
N ASN A 591 9.03 30.64 17.99
CA ASN A 591 9.22 29.47 18.86
C ASN A 591 10.47 28.61 18.54
N GLY A 592 11.15 28.83 17.41
CA GLY A 592 12.32 28.06 16.97
C GLY A 592 12.05 27.10 15.81
N THR A 593 13.06 26.31 15.43
CA THR A 593 13.09 25.58 14.14
C THR A 593 12.53 24.17 14.14
N ASP A 594 12.28 23.55 15.29
CA ASP A 594 11.82 22.16 15.33
C ASP A 594 10.29 22.11 15.45
N VAL A 595 9.60 21.95 14.32
CA VAL A 595 8.14 21.71 14.24
C VAL A 595 7.83 20.20 14.28
N LEU A 596 8.85 19.37 14.14
CA LEU A 596 8.68 17.93 13.88
C LEU A 596 8.56 17.12 15.17
N ASN A 597 8.82 17.72 16.33
CA ASN A 597 8.74 17.03 17.62
C ASN A 597 8.05 17.88 18.70
N PRO A 598 6.72 17.77 18.85
CA PRO A 598 5.96 18.50 19.88
C PRO A 598 6.20 17.98 21.31
N LEU A 599 6.69 16.74 21.47
CA LEU A 599 6.75 16.06 22.76
C LEU A 599 7.56 16.81 23.83
N PRO A 600 8.76 17.36 23.55
CA PRO A 600 9.50 18.11 24.56
C PRO A 600 8.73 19.33 25.08
N ALA A 601 8.11 20.10 24.19
CA ALA A 601 7.33 21.28 24.55
C ALA A 601 6.10 20.91 25.38
N LEU A 602 5.40 19.84 24.98
CA LEU A 602 4.26 19.31 25.73
C LEU A 602 4.67 18.80 27.11
N MET A 603 5.79 18.07 27.22
CA MET A 603 6.23 17.47 28.49
C MET A 603 6.81 18.47 29.48
N ASN A 604 7.47 19.54 29.00
CA ASN A 604 7.99 20.61 29.85
C ASN A 604 6.90 21.58 30.31
N GLY A 605 5.70 21.52 29.72
CA GLY A 605 4.61 22.47 29.98
C GLY A 605 4.76 23.79 29.22
N ASP A 606 5.70 23.88 28.27
CA ASP A 606 5.84 25.04 27.37
C ASP A 606 4.61 25.14 26.45
N CYS A 607 4.04 23.98 26.09
CA CYS A 607 2.80 23.86 25.34
C CYS A 607 1.75 23.07 26.14
N ALA A 608 0.49 23.50 26.07
CA ALA A 608 -0.62 22.88 26.78
C ALA A 608 -1.27 21.72 26.02
N LEU A 609 -1.47 21.88 24.71
CA LEU A 609 -2.10 20.88 23.84
C LEU A 609 -1.25 20.60 22.60
N ASP A 610 -1.30 19.35 22.15
CA ASP A 610 -0.78 18.95 20.84
C ASP A 610 -1.75 17.98 20.16
N ARG A 611 -1.70 17.90 18.83
CA ARG A 611 -2.40 16.84 18.10
C ARG A 611 -1.73 15.52 18.43
N SER A 612 -2.44 14.64 19.13
CA SER A 612 -1.93 13.28 19.29
C SER A 612 -2.06 12.56 17.95
N ASN A 613 -0.93 12.27 17.30
CA ASN A 613 -0.90 11.33 16.18
C ASN A 613 -1.13 9.91 16.76
N CYS A 614 -2.40 9.46 16.78
CA CYS A 614 -2.77 8.12 17.25
C CYS A 614 -2.89 7.18 16.05
N TRP A 615 -1.83 7.08 15.24
CA TRP A 615 -1.86 6.18 14.07
C TRP A 615 -1.82 4.71 14.50
N ASN A 616 -1.17 4.41 15.64
CA ASN A 616 -1.26 3.10 16.28
C ASN A 616 -1.02 3.18 17.79
N GLU A 617 -1.33 2.10 18.49
CA GLU A 617 -1.23 1.94 19.95
C GLU A 617 0.20 2.11 20.47
N ARG A 618 1.22 1.81 19.67
CA ARG A 618 2.63 1.87 20.09
C ARG A 618 3.09 3.31 20.19
N PHE A 619 2.80 4.13 19.17
CA PHE A 619 3.07 5.56 19.21
C PHE A 619 2.26 6.21 20.32
N TYR A 620 1.01 5.79 20.51
CA TYR A 620 0.14 6.41 21.49
C TYR A 620 0.53 6.10 22.96
N ALA A 621 0.81 4.83 23.27
CA ALA A 621 1.27 4.42 24.59
C ALA A 621 2.65 5.00 24.92
N ALA A 622 3.61 4.92 23.99
CA ALA A 622 4.98 5.34 24.21
C ALA A 622 5.12 6.87 24.32
N ASN A 623 4.41 7.64 23.49
CA ASN A 623 4.58 9.09 23.42
C ASN A 623 3.72 9.85 24.44
N TYR A 624 2.59 9.31 24.88
CA TYR A 624 1.66 10.08 25.72
C TYR A 624 1.39 9.42 27.07
N ARG A 625 0.93 8.15 27.09
CA ARG A 625 0.54 7.48 28.34
C ARG A 625 1.71 7.30 29.30
N ARG A 626 2.87 6.86 28.81
CA ARG A 626 4.09 6.65 29.63
C ARG A 626 4.69 7.94 30.15
N LEU A 627 4.56 9.02 29.38
CA LEU A 627 5.04 10.34 29.77
C LEU A 627 4.05 11.08 30.68
N GLY A 628 2.92 10.47 31.01
CA GLY A 628 1.92 11.01 31.93
C GLY A 628 1.04 12.10 31.32
N ALA A 629 0.99 12.19 29.99
CA ALA A 629 0.10 13.11 29.30
C ALA A 629 -1.37 12.70 29.47
N GLY A 630 -2.26 13.68 29.50
CA GLY A 630 -3.71 13.46 29.37
C GLY A 630 -4.13 13.35 27.92
N VAL A 631 -5.36 12.89 27.70
CA VAL A 631 -5.97 12.82 26.37
C VAL A 631 -7.42 13.29 26.43
N ILE A 632 -7.79 14.12 25.46
CA ILE A 632 -9.17 14.53 25.20
C ILE A 632 -9.43 14.62 23.70
N GLY A 633 -10.67 14.43 23.26
CA GLY A 633 -11.01 14.73 21.87
C GLY A 633 -10.98 16.22 21.56
N PHE A 634 -11.15 16.55 20.29
CA PHE A 634 -11.38 17.91 19.83
C PHE A 634 -12.69 18.45 20.43
N PRO A 635 -12.83 19.76 20.67
CA PRO A 635 -14.09 20.34 21.15
C PRO A 635 -15.25 20.08 20.19
N THR A 636 -16.32 19.48 20.72
CA THR A 636 -17.55 19.14 19.99
C THR A 636 -18.80 19.64 20.71
N ARG A 637 -19.97 19.60 20.06
CA ARG A 637 -21.25 19.81 20.76
C ARG A 637 -21.70 18.56 21.51
N TRP A 638 -21.28 17.39 21.06
CA TRP A 638 -21.59 16.08 21.62
C TRP A 638 -20.57 15.04 21.16
N GLY A 639 -20.57 13.86 21.80
CA GLY A 639 -19.61 12.80 21.50
C GLY A 639 -18.20 13.09 22.03
N SER A 640 -17.30 12.12 21.87
CA SER A 640 -15.97 12.15 22.48
C SER A 640 -15.02 13.18 21.89
N GLY A 641 -15.31 13.68 20.68
CA GLY A 641 -14.43 14.55 19.92
C GLY A 641 -13.20 13.87 19.31
N ILE A 642 -13.09 12.56 19.45
CA ILE A 642 -12.08 11.79 18.73
C ILE A 642 -12.42 11.87 17.24
N ARG A 643 -11.43 12.21 16.42
CA ARG A 643 -11.56 12.14 14.96
C ARG A 643 -11.16 10.75 14.55
N VAL A 644 -11.99 10.10 13.77
CA VAL A 644 -11.69 8.79 13.19
C VAL A 644 -11.88 8.83 11.69
N GLY A 645 -11.21 7.96 10.97
CA GLY A 645 -11.32 7.85 9.54
C GLY A 645 -10.86 6.48 9.06
N THR A 646 -11.16 6.18 7.80
CA THR A 646 -10.67 5.01 7.09
C THR A 646 -10.33 5.36 5.65
N GLU A 647 -9.24 4.78 5.15
CA GLU A 647 -8.84 4.92 3.76
C GLU A 647 -9.86 4.30 2.80
N CYS A 648 -10.54 3.23 3.22
CA CYS A 648 -11.50 2.54 2.38
C CYS A 648 -12.65 1.97 3.22
N ALA A 649 -13.81 2.59 3.11
CA ALA A 649 -15.09 2.09 3.60
C ALA A 649 -15.80 1.29 2.50
N PHE A 650 -16.20 0.07 2.82
CA PHE A 650 -16.93 -0.84 1.95
C PHE A 650 -18.43 -0.76 2.26
N SER A 651 -19.22 -0.40 1.26
CA SER A 651 -20.68 -0.39 1.31
C SER A 651 -21.22 -1.41 0.31
N LEU A 652 -22.20 -2.21 0.73
CA LEU A 652 -22.99 -3.03 -0.18
C LEU A 652 -24.08 -2.16 -0.80
N THR A 653 -24.35 -2.35 -2.09
CA THR A 653 -25.38 -1.59 -2.79
C THR A 653 -26.66 -2.39 -2.94
N SER A 654 -27.78 -1.68 -3.14
CA SER A 654 -29.06 -2.28 -3.47
C SER A 654 -29.09 -2.97 -4.85
N TYR A 655 -27.98 -3.00 -5.58
CA TYR A 655 -27.85 -3.69 -6.86
C TYR A 655 -27.33 -5.11 -6.73
N ALA A 656 -26.75 -5.47 -5.58
CA ALA A 656 -26.26 -6.81 -5.31
C ALA A 656 -27.35 -7.86 -5.53
N GLU A 657 -27.10 -8.81 -6.44
CA GLU A 657 -28.01 -9.94 -6.64
C GLU A 657 -27.90 -10.99 -5.52
N ASP A 658 -26.72 -11.09 -4.90
CA ASP A 658 -26.38 -12.02 -3.83
C ASP A 658 -25.70 -11.23 -2.68
N GLU A 659 -26.53 -10.62 -1.83
CA GLU A 659 -26.08 -9.74 -0.73
C GLU A 659 -25.20 -10.48 0.29
N ASP A 660 -25.53 -11.76 0.57
CA ASP A 660 -24.76 -12.61 1.48
C ASP A 660 -23.36 -12.89 0.94
N LEU A 661 -23.23 -13.19 -0.36
CA LEU A 661 -21.94 -13.38 -1.00
C LEU A 661 -21.09 -12.09 -1.00
N CYS A 662 -21.73 -10.94 -1.20
CA CYS A 662 -21.05 -9.64 -1.14
C CYS A 662 -20.55 -9.35 0.28
N PHE A 663 -21.37 -9.62 1.30
CA PHE A 663 -20.97 -9.46 2.70
C PHE A 663 -19.85 -10.43 3.06
N GLU A 664 -19.91 -11.69 2.61
CA GLU A 664 -18.85 -12.68 2.83
C GLU A 664 -17.50 -12.21 2.27
N LEU A 665 -17.51 -11.62 1.07
CA LEU A 665 -16.31 -11.01 0.48
C LEU A 665 -15.78 -9.87 1.35
N VAL A 666 -16.62 -8.91 1.76
CA VAL A 666 -16.19 -7.81 2.65
C VAL A 666 -15.68 -8.32 3.99
N ARG A 667 -16.37 -9.30 4.58
CA ARG A 667 -15.97 -9.98 5.83
C ARG A 667 -14.61 -10.66 5.69
N SER A 668 -14.27 -11.17 4.50
CA SER A 668 -12.97 -11.82 4.24
C SER A 668 -11.77 -10.86 4.37
N PHE A 669 -12.00 -9.54 4.30
CA PHE A 669 -10.95 -8.52 4.41
C PHE A 669 -10.41 -8.37 5.83
N PHE A 670 -11.17 -8.79 6.84
CA PHE A 670 -10.83 -8.69 8.26
C PHE A 670 -9.85 -9.80 8.67
N THR A 671 -8.56 -9.60 8.37
CA THR A 671 -7.52 -10.58 8.67
C THR A 671 -6.38 -10.04 9.52
N LEU A 672 -5.81 -10.92 10.36
CA LEU A 672 -4.67 -10.59 11.18
C LEU A 672 -3.45 -10.15 10.35
N ASP A 673 -3.20 -10.84 9.22
CA ASP A 673 -2.09 -10.50 8.33
C ASP A 673 -2.28 -9.14 7.68
N GLY A 674 -3.50 -8.79 7.28
CA GLY A 674 -3.80 -7.45 6.75
C GLY A 674 -3.58 -6.35 7.78
N ILE A 675 -3.99 -6.56 9.02
CA ILE A 675 -3.75 -5.63 10.13
C ILE A 675 -2.24 -5.48 10.39
N ARG A 676 -1.48 -6.59 10.33
CA ARG A 676 -0.01 -6.59 10.48
C ARG A 676 0.72 -5.91 9.33
N GLN A 677 0.15 -5.86 8.13
CA GLN A 677 0.73 -5.12 7.00
C GLN A 677 0.48 -3.61 7.12
N ASN A 678 -0.62 -3.22 7.77
CA ASN A 678 -1.03 -1.85 7.97
C ASN A 678 -0.77 -1.35 9.40
N MET A 679 0.44 -1.60 9.94
CA MET A 679 0.84 -1.19 11.30
C MET A 679 0.80 0.34 11.55
N GLY A 680 0.48 1.15 10.55
CA GLY A 680 0.19 2.58 10.67
C GLY A 680 -1.27 2.91 11.01
N TYR A 681 -2.15 1.92 11.17
CA TYR A 681 -3.57 2.07 11.47
C TYR A 681 -4.02 1.11 12.58
N TYR A 682 -5.12 1.43 13.27
CA TYR A 682 -5.75 0.52 14.23
C TYR A 682 -6.64 -0.49 13.51
N PRO A 683 -6.71 -1.76 13.97
CA PRO A 683 -7.81 -2.63 13.59
C PRO A 683 -9.13 -2.07 14.16
N ILE A 684 -10.22 -2.12 13.40
CA ILE A 684 -11.51 -1.64 13.93
C ILE A 684 -12.19 -2.66 14.87
N LEU A 685 -11.76 -3.93 14.81
CA LEU A 685 -12.27 -5.01 15.65
C LEU A 685 -11.43 -5.16 16.93
N VAL A 686 -12.10 -5.03 18.07
CA VAL A 686 -11.56 -5.17 19.43
C VAL A 686 -10.84 -6.52 19.66
N PRO A 687 -11.34 -7.66 19.14
CA PRO A 687 -10.61 -8.92 19.26
C PRO A 687 -9.20 -8.86 18.67
N PHE A 688 -9.01 -8.23 17.50
CA PHE A 688 -7.69 -8.10 16.89
C PHE A 688 -6.80 -7.13 17.66
N PHE A 689 -7.36 -6.03 18.15
CA PHE A 689 -6.66 -5.08 19.04
C PHE A 689 -6.15 -5.75 20.33
N SER A 690 -6.85 -6.78 20.82
CA SER A 690 -6.47 -7.46 22.06
C SER A 690 -5.41 -8.55 21.88
N LEU A 691 -4.98 -8.85 20.65
CA LEU A 691 -4.05 -9.94 20.36
C LEU A 691 -2.62 -9.56 20.73
N LYS A 692 -2.07 -10.26 21.72
CA LYS A 692 -0.67 -10.12 22.13
C LYS A 692 0.31 -10.33 20.97
N SER A 693 0.01 -11.27 20.06
CA SER A 693 0.82 -11.60 18.89
C SER A 693 0.89 -10.47 17.84
N LEU A 694 0.02 -9.46 17.90
CA LEU A 694 0.14 -8.24 17.09
C LEU A 694 1.35 -7.39 17.52
N TYR A 695 1.81 -7.57 18.77
CA TYR A 695 2.81 -6.72 19.41
C TYR A 695 4.18 -7.39 19.56
N GLU A 696 4.24 -8.72 19.53
CA GLU A 696 5.47 -9.49 19.82
C GLU A 696 6.44 -9.66 18.63
N GLU A 697 5.97 -9.57 17.38
CA GLU A 697 6.75 -9.96 16.18
C GLU A 697 7.47 -8.81 15.45
N VAL A 698 7.35 -7.56 15.91
CA VAL A 698 7.78 -6.40 15.13
C VAL A 698 8.99 -5.71 15.78
N GLN A 699 10.18 -6.03 15.29
CA GLN A 699 11.42 -5.29 15.59
C GLN A 699 11.61 -4.20 14.53
N PHE A 700 11.60 -2.92 14.93
CA PHE A 700 12.05 -1.83 14.04
C PHE A 700 13.21 -1.03 14.64
N ALA A 701 14.11 -0.66 13.72
CA ALA A 701 15.49 -0.25 13.95
C ALA A 701 15.66 1.22 14.34
N CYS A 702 16.75 1.43 15.08
CA CYS A 702 17.29 2.68 15.61
C CYS A 702 17.78 3.64 14.52
N ARG A 703 17.55 4.96 14.68
CA ARG A 703 18.44 6.00 14.11
C ARG A 703 19.44 6.46 15.17
N SER A 704 20.62 6.80 14.70
CA SER A 704 21.88 7.06 15.43
C SER A 704 21.89 8.19 16.45
N ASP A 705 20.75 8.81 16.76
CA ASP A 705 20.61 9.94 17.70
C ASP A 705 19.81 9.59 18.98
N GLY A 706 19.36 8.34 19.14
CA GLY A 706 19.27 7.74 20.46
C GLY A 706 17.98 7.95 21.26
N ARG A 707 16.81 8.17 20.66
CA ARG A 707 15.52 7.91 21.34
C ARG A 707 14.38 7.52 20.38
N TYR A 708 14.23 6.22 20.15
CA TYR A 708 12.93 5.52 20.19
C TYR A 708 13.21 4.05 20.57
N ILE A 709 12.82 3.64 21.78
CA ILE A 709 12.74 2.24 22.17
C ILE A 709 11.26 1.89 22.10
N TYR A 710 10.84 1.18 21.06
CA TYR A 710 9.47 0.70 20.95
C TYR A 710 9.36 -0.59 21.79
N GLU A 711 8.84 -0.46 23.01
CA GLU A 711 8.50 -1.62 23.83
C GLU A 711 7.06 -2.05 23.55
N ILE A 712 6.79 -3.34 23.72
CA ILE A 712 5.45 -3.92 23.67
C ILE A 712 4.54 -3.14 24.64
N PRO A 713 3.37 -2.62 24.20
CA PRO A 713 2.41 -1.98 25.09
C PRO A 713 2.00 -2.92 26.22
N THR A 714 1.94 -2.40 27.44
CA THR A 714 1.43 -3.15 28.59
C THR A 714 -0.09 -3.32 28.48
N ARG A 715 -0.66 -4.27 29.23
CA ARG A 715 -2.11 -4.47 29.26
C ARG A 715 -2.86 -3.20 29.71
N GLU A 716 -2.32 -2.48 30.69
CA GLU A 716 -2.89 -1.22 31.16
C GLU A 716 -2.90 -0.13 30.08
N GLU A 717 -1.85 -0.07 29.26
CA GLU A 717 -1.75 0.87 28.13
C GLU A 717 -2.75 0.54 27.03
N LEU A 718 -2.97 -0.74 26.75
CA LEU A 718 -3.98 -1.20 25.80
C LEU A 718 -5.39 -0.95 26.31
N ASP A 719 -5.69 -1.25 27.58
CA ASP A 719 -7.01 -1.00 28.17
C ASP A 719 -7.32 0.51 28.21
N TRP A 720 -6.31 1.36 28.46
CA TRP A 720 -6.48 2.81 28.37
C TRP A 720 -6.74 3.28 26.93
N THR A 721 -6.00 2.79 25.95
CA THR A 721 -6.21 3.11 24.53
C THR A 721 -7.60 2.66 24.07
N TYR A 722 -8.01 1.45 24.46
CA TYR A 722 -9.37 0.95 24.27
C TYR A 722 -10.41 1.92 24.84
N SER A 723 -10.22 2.39 26.09
CA SER A 723 -11.16 3.32 26.73
C SER A 723 -11.31 4.67 26.03
N VAL A 724 -10.31 5.06 25.21
CA VAL A 724 -10.38 6.24 24.36
C VAL A 724 -11.19 5.90 23.11
N LEU A 725 -10.79 4.85 22.38
CA LEU A 725 -11.40 4.47 21.09
C LEU A 725 -12.83 3.93 21.21
N ASP A 726 -13.21 3.33 22.34
CA ASP A 726 -14.57 2.78 22.52
C ASP A 726 -15.63 3.85 22.80
N ARG A 727 -15.28 5.14 22.72
CA ARG A 727 -16.23 6.24 22.92
C ARG A 727 -16.93 6.59 21.61
N PRO A 728 -18.23 6.93 21.63
CA PRO A 728 -18.93 7.36 20.43
C PRO A 728 -18.35 8.66 19.87
N VAL A 729 -18.42 8.81 18.55
CA VAL A 729 -18.03 10.00 17.80
C VAL A 729 -19.23 10.52 17.02
N ILE A 730 -19.09 11.68 16.39
CA ILE A 730 -20.09 12.20 15.47
C ILE A 730 -20.09 11.33 14.20
N PRO A 731 -21.24 10.80 13.77
CA PRO A 731 -21.38 10.06 12.52
C PRO A 731 -20.77 10.83 11.38
N TRP A 732 -20.12 10.11 10.47
CA TRP A 732 -19.43 10.72 9.35
C TRP A 732 -20.37 11.63 8.54
N LEU A 733 -21.62 11.19 8.33
CA LEU A 733 -22.67 11.91 7.59
C LEU A 733 -23.16 13.20 8.28
N GLU A 734 -22.98 13.33 9.59
CA GLU A 734 -23.44 14.49 10.37
C GLU A 734 -22.36 15.57 10.54
N GLN A 735 -21.17 15.37 9.96
CA GLN A 735 -20.08 16.33 10.08
C GLN A 735 -20.34 17.60 9.26
N THR A 736 -19.81 18.73 9.72
CA THR A 736 -19.91 19.99 8.97
C THR A 736 -19.33 19.83 7.56
N THR A 737 -20.14 20.21 6.57
CA THR A 737 -19.78 20.10 5.16
C THR A 737 -18.62 21.00 4.78
N LYS A 738 -17.89 20.60 3.73
CA LYS A 738 -16.79 21.41 3.17
C LYS A 738 -17.28 22.81 2.79
N GLU A 739 -18.43 22.92 2.16
CA GLU A 739 -18.99 24.17 1.66
C GLU A 739 -19.29 25.14 2.81
N MET A 740 -19.92 24.66 3.90
CA MET A 740 -20.14 25.49 5.09
C MET A 740 -18.81 25.95 5.70
N GLY A 741 -17.80 25.08 5.71
CA GLY A 741 -16.45 25.43 6.17
C GLY A 741 -15.79 26.55 5.36
N GLU A 742 -15.86 26.48 4.03
CA GLU A 742 -15.33 27.50 3.12
C GLU A 742 -16.02 28.85 3.31
N LEU A 743 -17.36 28.87 3.43
CA LEU A 743 -18.14 30.08 3.69
C LEU A 743 -17.68 30.78 4.99
N CYS A 744 -17.52 30.02 6.07
CA CYS A 744 -17.05 30.55 7.36
C CYS A 744 -15.60 31.04 7.27
N ASN A 745 -14.71 30.24 6.66
CA ASN A 745 -13.29 30.56 6.51
C ASN A 745 -13.06 31.87 5.74
N GLU A 746 -13.85 32.16 4.70
CA GLU A 746 -13.76 33.40 3.94
C GLU A 746 -14.00 34.63 4.83
N GLU A 747 -15.08 34.64 5.61
CA GLU A 747 -15.42 35.80 6.45
C GLU A 747 -14.45 35.95 7.62
N ILE A 748 -14.02 34.84 8.22
CA ILE A 748 -13.03 34.86 9.31
C ILE A 748 -11.67 35.35 8.78
N SER A 749 -11.27 34.94 7.58
CA SER A 749 -10.03 35.42 6.96
C SER A 749 -10.04 36.92 6.70
N ALA A 750 -11.19 37.47 6.27
CA ALA A 750 -11.37 38.91 6.11
C ALA A 750 -11.24 39.65 7.44
N TYR A 751 -11.91 39.15 8.49
CA TYR A 751 -11.79 39.70 9.85
C TYR A 751 -10.34 39.68 10.36
N LEU A 752 -9.64 38.55 10.24
CA LEU A 752 -8.24 38.40 10.69
C LEU A 752 -7.25 39.27 9.89
N SER A 753 -7.65 39.75 8.72
CA SER A 753 -6.91 40.72 7.90
C SER A 753 -7.21 42.18 8.28
N GLY A 754 -8.05 42.42 9.30
CA GLY A 754 -8.44 43.75 9.78
C GLY A 754 -9.66 44.35 9.08
N LEU A 755 -10.43 43.56 8.32
CA LEU A 755 -11.63 44.03 7.65
C LEU A 755 -12.88 43.77 8.51
N GLY A 756 -13.45 44.84 9.06
CA GLY A 756 -14.69 44.80 9.84
C GLY A 756 -14.48 44.43 11.32
N THR A 757 -15.57 44.47 12.08
CA THR A 757 -15.62 44.09 13.49
C THR A 757 -15.97 42.61 13.66
N ALA A 758 -15.81 42.08 14.88
CA ALA A 758 -16.24 40.71 15.19
C ALA A 758 -17.76 40.53 15.04
N ASP A 759 -18.55 41.57 15.35
CA ASP A 759 -20.00 41.57 15.12
C ASP A 759 -20.34 41.55 13.62
N ASP A 760 -19.63 42.33 12.80
CA ASP A 760 -19.81 42.31 11.34
C ASP A 760 -19.50 40.92 10.75
N CYS A 761 -18.44 40.26 11.24
CA CYS A 761 -18.10 38.90 10.83
C CYS A 761 -19.20 37.91 11.22
N ALA A 762 -19.69 37.97 12.46
CA ALA A 762 -20.75 37.10 12.95
C ALA A 762 -22.05 37.28 12.15
N ASP A 763 -22.42 38.53 11.83
CA ASP A 763 -23.60 38.85 11.01
C ASP A 763 -23.53 38.22 9.62
N LYS A 764 -22.37 38.35 8.96
CA LYS A 764 -22.16 37.78 7.62
C LYS A 764 -22.19 36.26 7.63
N VAL A 765 -21.48 35.63 8.58
CA VAL A 765 -21.46 34.17 8.69
C VAL A 765 -22.86 33.63 8.99
N GLN A 766 -23.57 34.19 9.97
CA GLN A 766 -24.97 33.83 10.24
C GLN A 766 -25.83 33.94 8.98
N SER A 767 -25.75 35.07 8.25
CA SER A 767 -26.54 35.28 7.05
C SER A 767 -26.23 34.26 5.96
N ARG A 768 -24.95 33.95 5.71
CA ARG A 768 -24.54 33.01 4.65
C ARG A 768 -24.91 31.58 4.99
N VAL A 769 -24.73 31.15 6.25
CA VAL A 769 -25.10 29.81 6.70
C VAL A 769 -26.61 29.63 6.70
N SER A 770 -27.40 30.61 7.14
CA SER A 770 -28.87 30.52 7.07
C SER A 770 -29.38 30.38 5.63
N VAL A 771 -28.78 31.12 4.68
CA VAL A 771 -29.10 30.96 3.26
C VAL A 771 -28.74 29.55 2.80
N TRP A 772 -27.53 29.07 3.11
CA TRP A 772 -27.05 27.74 2.74
C TRP A 772 -27.95 26.61 3.27
N LEU A 773 -28.44 26.72 4.52
CA LEU A 773 -29.39 25.78 5.12
C LEU A 773 -30.76 25.84 4.42
N SER A 774 -31.27 27.04 4.13
CA SER A 774 -32.59 27.21 3.48
C SER A 774 -32.65 26.68 2.05
N GLU A 775 -31.52 26.62 1.35
CA GLU A 775 -31.43 26.03 0.01
C GLU A 775 -31.44 24.49 0.02
N ARG A 776 -31.34 23.87 1.20
CA ARG A 776 -31.20 22.43 1.41
C ARG A 776 -32.32 21.79 2.23
N SER A 777 -33.12 22.60 2.91
CA SER A 777 -34.31 22.20 3.68
C SER A 777 -35.52 21.84 2.82
#